data_AF-A0A8C8BI47-F1
#
_entry.id   AF-A0A8C8BI47-F1
#
_cell.length_a   1.000
_cell.length_b   1.000
_cell.length_c   1.000
_cell.angle_alpha   90.00
_cell.angle_beta   90.00
_cell.angle_gamma   90.00
#
_symmetry.space_group_name_H-M   'P 1'
#
loop_
_entity.id
_entity.type
_entity.pdbx_description
1 polymer ?
#
loop_
_entity_poly.entity_id
_entity_poly.type
_entity_poly.pdbx_seq_one_letter_code
_entity_poly.pdbx_strand_id
1 'polypeptide(L)'
;MALGFRQKILSLYTKTDTRKAVTAQGRFCKQKSQCADFILPPQARPPAQESFYRAAAQLKLLLDVPEKVWGAVEAGRYLPAARLHLLGGHLRCQLQLDAPRARASPVLARFPILLRQVAAASHLRSTILQESKSLLKSQTVSDQAVAEALCAIMLLEDSSPRQALADFLLARKLAIQQLLNQPHHGAGIKAQVCSLMELLTTTLYQAHALFYTLPEGMPPDPALPCGLLFSTLESTTAPHPAGRGGVLEEEVKLSSWFKYLPESVVEFQPALRTLAHPISQDYLRDTLQKWIAMCSDDIRAGVSNLLVYVKSMKGLAGIRDAVWELLTSESISQNWEAVCRRLLDKPASFWEDLLQQLFLDRLETLTKEGFDSISSSSKDLLTLALQELEVKSSTSTLSKHIQFEHNVAQFLWSESSSDLPSDAAWVSVANRGQLAKSGLSMKAQALTPCVQSFCSALDSKLEARLDDLLSYLPTDSSAIKEAAPTGQPRSAFDRYADAGTVEGLLRHHCVTCIHHVLGCVREELQSAQSLQGGQEDAPSDARLNAVLFMARLCQSLTELCPHLKRCILGRSGSAETALKETRSAKKLGKGKVAQEVTPVQAKWQGVKAELLQQSLFAYQIWSSAVTKGLVQCFTRTLLLDTAGSVLATATNWDEIEIQEETESGNSVTSKIRLPAQPSWYVQCLLFSLCQEVNRVGGHTLPKVTLQELLRTCMAEVLAAYEKLVEEKQEKKTGTFPMTQNRALQLLYDLRYLSIILTAKSEEAKPSRIKHDSGIEAVTDFLEGHIDPFDLDVFTPHLNSNLNRLVQRTSVLFGLLTGTEHQYPGRSGALSSQELHNILPLASSQIRFGLLPLSMSSSRKSKSAPRTKEYLTARGSCN
;
A
#
# COMPACT_ATOMS: atom_id res chain seq x y z
N MET A 1 14.21 23.66 -43.49
CA MET A 1 15.09 24.68 -44.12
C MET A 1 16.25 24.10 -44.96
N ALA A 2 16.68 22.85 -44.75
CA ALA A 2 17.76 22.21 -45.52
C ALA A 2 17.37 21.76 -46.95
N LEU A 3 16.11 21.37 -47.20
CA LEU A 3 15.60 21.03 -48.53
C LEU A 3 15.58 22.22 -49.51
N GLY A 4 15.35 23.44 -49.00
CA GLY A 4 15.33 24.66 -49.83
C GLY A 4 16.71 25.07 -50.35
N PHE A 5 17.80 24.69 -49.66
CA PHE A 5 19.16 25.00 -50.09
C PHE A 5 19.67 24.01 -51.14
N ARG A 6 19.32 22.72 -51.02
CA ARG A 6 19.56 21.69 -52.04
C ARG A 6 18.83 22.04 -53.35
N GLN A 7 17.60 22.56 -53.26
CA GLN A 7 16.84 23.01 -54.43
C GLN A 7 17.39 24.30 -55.05
N LYS A 8 17.97 25.22 -54.26
CA LYS A 8 18.62 26.43 -54.80
C LYS A 8 19.97 26.14 -55.47
N ILE A 9 20.74 25.18 -54.97
CA ILE A 9 22.01 24.75 -55.60
C ILE A 9 21.73 23.89 -56.83
N LEU A 10 20.78 22.96 -56.78
CA LEU A 10 20.32 22.25 -58.00
C LEU A 10 19.69 23.21 -59.02
N SER A 11 18.95 24.23 -58.59
CA SER A 11 18.42 25.28 -59.49
C SER A 11 19.51 26.13 -60.13
N LEU A 12 20.65 26.31 -59.47
CA LEU A 12 21.80 27.04 -60.02
C LEU A 12 22.65 26.16 -60.95
N TYR A 13 22.63 24.84 -60.77
CA TYR A 13 23.28 23.88 -61.68
C TYR A 13 22.40 23.49 -62.89
N THR A 14 21.08 23.63 -62.80
CA THR A 14 20.12 23.23 -63.85
C THR A 14 19.72 24.37 -64.81
N LYS A 15 20.22 25.60 -64.61
CA LYS A 15 19.96 26.74 -65.51
C LYS A 15 21.24 27.45 -65.96
N THR A 16 22.18 26.70 -66.53
CA THR A 16 23.14 27.26 -67.52
C THR A 16 23.68 26.15 -68.42
N ASP A 17 23.06 26.02 -69.59
CA ASP A 17 23.66 25.68 -70.88
C ASP A 17 24.52 24.39 -71.01
N THR A 18 23.96 23.23 -70.64
CA THR A 18 24.48 21.91 -71.04
C THR A 18 24.15 21.50 -72.47
N ARG A 19 23.58 22.40 -73.30
CA ARG A 19 23.30 22.15 -74.73
C ARG A 19 24.35 22.72 -75.71
N LYS A 20 25.37 23.45 -75.23
CA LYS A 20 26.42 24.03 -76.10
C LYS A 20 27.83 23.46 -75.92
N ALA A 21 28.08 22.62 -74.92
CA ALA A 21 29.41 22.00 -74.72
C ALA A 21 29.56 20.60 -75.37
N VAL A 22 28.46 19.86 -75.55
CA VAL A 22 28.48 18.52 -76.18
C VAL A 22 28.63 18.56 -77.70
N THR A 23 28.37 19.72 -78.33
CA THR A 23 28.49 19.92 -79.79
C THR A 23 29.87 20.40 -80.25
N ALA A 24 30.80 20.69 -79.34
CA ALA A 24 32.17 21.12 -79.67
C ALA A 24 33.20 19.99 -79.63
N GLN A 25 32.94 18.92 -78.87
CA GLN A 25 33.86 17.77 -78.76
C GLN A 25 33.68 16.74 -79.89
N GLY A 26 32.51 16.73 -80.55
CA GLY A 26 32.21 15.89 -81.72
C GLY A 26 32.72 16.41 -83.07
N ARG A 27 33.26 17.64 -83.15
CA ARG A 27 33.76 18.23 -84.41
C ARG A 27 35.28 18.21 -84.57
N PHE A 28 36.06 17.87 -83.55
CA PHE A 28 37.52 17.74 -83.68
C PHE A 28 37.99 16.31 -83.98
N CYS A 29 37.15 15.29 -83.75
CA CYS A 29 37.46 13.88 -84.04
C CYS A 29 37.10 13.40 -85.46
N LYS A 30 36.61 14.28 -86.35
CA LYS A 30 36.26 13.93 -87.74
C LYS A 30 37.24 14.42 -88.80
N GLN A 31 38.46 14.81 -88.42
CA GLN A 31 39.46 15.30 -89.38
C GLN A 31 40.86 14.72 -89.17
N LYS A 32 40.96 13.46 -88.74
CA LYS A 32 42.20 12.69 -88.77
C LYS A 32 42.00 11.16 -88.85
N SER A 33 40.98 10.73 -89.59
CA SER A 33 40.78 9.33 -89.96
C SER A 33 40.87 9.20 -91.48
N GLN A 34 42.09 9.39 -92.01
CA GLN A 34 42.48 8.98 -93.36
C GLN A 34 44.02 9.10 -93.46
N CYS A 35 44.72 8.02 -93.10
CA CYS A 35 45.92 7.51 -93.75
C CYS A 35 46.53 6.37 -92.91
N ALA A 36 46.32 5.16 -93.41
CA ALA A 36 47.17 3.98 -93.46
C ALA A 36 48.10 3.59 -92.27
N ASP A 37 48.05 2.28 -92.01
CA ASP A 37 48.98 1.44 -91.26
C ASP A 37 50.45 1.78 -91.48
N PHE A 38 51.25 1.77 -90.40
CA PHE A 38 52.61 1.19 -90.36
C PHE A 38 53.08 1.06 -88.89
N ILE A 39 53.53 -0.14 -88.52
CA ILE A 39 54.12 -0.50 -87.22
C ILE A 39 55.59 -0.07 -87.20
N LEU A 40 56.05 0.67 -86.17
CA LEU A 40 57.37 0.59 -85.46
C LEU A 40 57.45 1.65 -84.30
N PRO A 41 58.46 1.64 -83.37
CA PRO A 41 58.26 1.63 -81.90
C PRO A 41 58.47 3.01 -81.19
N PRO A 42 58.50 3.13 -79.83
CA PRO A 42 58.09 4.34 -79.12
C PRO A 42 59.19 5.42 -79.06
N GLN A 43 58.83 6.67 -79.34
CA GLN A 43 59.65 7.85 -79.05
C GLN A 43 59.04 8.69 -77.90
N ALA A 44 59.91 9.18 -77.03
CA ALA A 44 59.64 9.93 -75.81
C ALA A 44 58.78 11.20 -76.03
N ARG A 45 57.85 11.47 -75.11
CA ARG A 45 56.94 12.64 -75.13
C ARG A 45 57.53 13.86 -74.39
N PRO A 46 57.20 15.11 -74.79
CA PRO A 46 57.80 16.32 -74.22
C PRO A 46 57.20 16.74 -72.86
N PRO A 47 57.97 17.41 -71.98
CA PRO A 47 57.61 17.71 -70.57
C PRO A 47 56.43 18.70 -70.36
N ALA A 48 56.00 19.42 -71.40
CA ALA A 48 54.92 20.41 -71.29
C ALA A 48 53.51 19.79 -71.21
N GLN A 49 53.27 18.66 -71.87
CA GLN A 49 51.95 17.99 -71.83
C GLN A 49 51.68 17.35 -70.46
N GLU A 50 52.70 16.76 -69.83
CA GLU A 50 52.57 16.19 -68.49
C GLU A 50 52.22 17.25 -67.45
N SER A 51 52.77 18.46 -67.57
CA SER A 51 52.43 19.58 -66.67
C SER A 51 50.97 20.01 -66.79
N PHE A 52 50.40 20.01 -68.00
CA PHE A 52 48.99 20.33 -68.25
C PHE A 52 48.06 19.24 -67.73
N TYR A 53 48.36 17.96 -68.02
CA TYR A 53 47.56 16.84 -67.51
C TYR A 53 47.62 16.72 -65.99
N ARG A 54 48.77 17.05 -65.37
CA ARG A 54 48.93 17.14 -63.91
C ARG A 54 48.07 18.24 -63.30
N ALA A 55 48.10 19.45 -63.86
CA ALA A 55 47.26 20.55 -63.39
C ALA A 55 45.76 20.28 -63.62
N ALA A 56 45.38 19.68 -64.75
CA ALA A 56 44.00 19.30 -65.05
C ALA A 56 43.49 18.18 -64.13
N ALA A 57 44.33 17.20 -63.78
CA ALA A 57 44.03 16.16 -62.81
C ALA A 57 43.83 16.74 -61.40
N GLN A 58 44.71 17.64 -60.95
CA GLN A 58 44.57 18.33 -59.66
C GLN A 58 43.32 19.23 -59.60
N LEU A 59 43.01 19.93 -60.70
CA LEU A 59 41.81 20.77 -60.82
C LEU A 59 40.52 19.94 -60.80
N LYS A 60 40.51 18.80 -61.50
CA LYS A 60 39.38 17.86 -61.48
C LYS A 60 39.16 17.28 -60.09
N LEU A 61 40.23 16.84 -59.43
CA LEU A 61 40.13 16.34 -58.05
C LEU A 61 39.58 17.41 -57.10
N LEU A 62 40.03 18.67 -57.23
CA LEU A 62 39.54 19.77 -56.40
C LEU A 62 38.05 20.08 -56.61
N LEU A 63 37.53 19.89 -57.82
CA LEU A 63 36.11 20.07 -58.12
C LEU A 63 35.24 18.91 -57.60
N ASP A 64 35.79 17.69 -57.55
CA ASP A 64 35.08 16.49 -57.08
C ASP A 64 35.10 16.36 -55.53
N VAL A 65 36.08 16.97 -54.85
CA VAL A 65 36.26 16.88 -53.37
C VAL A 65 35.02 17.36 -52.59
N PRO A 66 34.41 18.52 -52.88
CA PRO A 66 33.21 18.95 -52.15
C PRO A 66 32.05 17.97 -52.22
N GLU A 67 31.76 17.37 -53.38
CA GLU A 67 30.67 16.39 -53.54
C GLU A 67 30.95 15.11 -52.76
N LYS A 68 32.20 14.65 -52.77
CA LYS A 68 32.62 13.46 -51.99
C LYS A 68 32.62 13.70 -50.50
N VAL A 69 33.00 14.90 -50.05
CA VAL A 69 32.90 15.30 -48.64
C VAL A 69 31.43 15.30 -48.19
N TRP A 70 30.51 15.85 -48.99
CA TRP A 70 29.08 15.79 -48.68
C TRP A 70 28.54 14.36 -48.66
N GLY A 71 28.91 13.52 -49.64
CA GLY A 71 28.53 12.11 -49.66
C GLY A 71 29.03 11.34 -48.43
N ALA A 72 30.25 11.63 -47.96
CA ALA A 72 30.80 11.04 -46.74
C ALA A 72 30.10 11.54 -45.46
N VAL A 73 29.74 12.83 -45.40
CA VAL A 73 28.96 13.42 -44.28
C VAL A 73 27.54 12.86 -44.25
N GLU A 74 26.86 12.73 -45.39
CA GLU A 74 25.52 12.10 -45.49
C GLU A 74 25.56 10.61 -45.08
N ALA A 75 26.68 9.91 -45.35
CA ALA A 75 26.90 8.53 -44.94
C ALA A 75 27.37 8.37 -43.48
N GLY A 76 27.51 9.46 -42.70
CA GLY A 76 27.97 9.42 -41.31
C GLY A 76 29.45 9.09 -41.11
N ARG A 77 30.28 9.15 -42.18
CA ARG A 77 31.73 8.84 -42.14
C ARG A 77 32.55 10.14 -42.05
N TYR A 78 32.76 10.64 -40.83
CA TYR A 78 33.39 11.95 -40.61
C TYR A 78 34.91 11.98 -40.79
N LEU A 79 35.62 10.89 -40.49
CA LEU A 79 37.08 10.83 -40.66
C LEU A 79 37.49 10.87 -42.14
N PRO A 80 36.90 10.08 -43.05
CA PRO A 80 37.13 10.23 -44.49
C PRO A 80 36.79 11.62 -45.02
N ALA A 81 35.69 12.23 -44.54
CA ALA A 81 35.29 13.58 -44.90
C ALA A 81 36.34 14.63 -44.48
N ALA A 82 36.87 14.53 -43.26
CA ALA A 82 37.92 15.40 -42.76
C ALA A 82 39.24 15.23 -43.54
N ARG A 83 39.64 13.99 -43.84
CA ARG A 83 40.84 13.70 -44.66
C ARG A 83 40.72 14.30 -46.06
N LEU A 84 39.57 14.13 -46.73
CA LEU A 84 39.30 14.71 -48.05
C LEU A 84 39.28 16.24 -48.02
N HIS A 85 38.76 16.84 -46.94
CA HIS A 85 38.80 18.29 -46.75
C HIS A 85 40.24 18.82 -46.58
N LEU A 86 41.07 18.14 -45.80
CA LEU A 86 42.49 18.48 -45.62
C LEU A 86 43.29 18.29 -46.91
N LEU A 87 43.00 17.23 -47.69
CA LEU A 87 43.56 17.03 -49.03
C LEU A 87 43.14 18.16 -49.99
N GLY A 88 41.88 18.59 -49.94
CA GLY A 88 41.39 19.76 -50.67
C GLY A 88 42.10 21.06 -50.23
N GLY A 89 42.44 21.19 -48.95
CA GLY A 89 43.34 22.23 -48.44
C GLY A 89 44.74 22.17 -49.04
N HIS A 90 45.36 21.00 -49.04
CA HIS A 90 46.69 20.80 -49.60
C HIS A 90 46.73 21.11 -51.11
N LEU A 91 45.74 20.66 -51.87
CA LEU A 91 45.58 20.96 -53.30
C LEU A 91 45.41 22.47 -53.56
N ARG A 92 44.67 23.18 -52.70
CA ARG A 92 44.54 24.65 -52.79
C ARG A 92 45.87 25.36 -52.53
N CYS A 93 46.63 24.91 -51.53
CA CYS A 93 47.98 25.42 -51.25
C CYS A 93 48.93 25.17 -52.43
N GLN A 94 48.90 23.97 -53.02
CA GLN A 94 49.74 23.60 -54.16
C GLN A 94 49.38 24.37 -55.45
N LEU A 95 48.09 24.61 -55.70
CA LEU A 95 47.60 25.39 -56.84
C LEU A 95 47.62 26.92 -56.60
N GLN A 96 48.17 27.36 -55.46
CA GLN A 96 48.27 28.77 -55.02
C GLN A 96 46.92 29.52 -55.02
N LEU A 97 45.86 28.85 -54.60
CA LEU A 97 44.49 29.37 -54.61
C LEU A 97 44.10 30.15 -53.33
N ASP A 98 45.00 30.25 -52.34
CA ASP A 98 44.74 30.93 -51.07
C ASP A 98 44.89 32.45 -51.16
N ALA A 99 44.08 33.15 -50.36
CA ALA A 99 43.78 34.59 -50.48
C ALA A 99 44.98 35.57 -50.60
N PRO A 100 46.17 35.37 -49.98
CA PRO A 100 47.28 36.32 -50.17
C PRO A 100 48.11 36.05 -51.45
N ARG A 101 47.97 34.88 -52.10
CA ARG A 101 48.70 34.51 -53.34
C ARG A 101 47.80 34.38 -54.58
N ALA A 102 46.48 34.40 -54.38
CA ALA A 102 45.46 34.28 -55.43
C ALA A 102 45.55 35.35 -56.55
N ARG A 103 46.19 36.51 -56.30
CA ARG A 103 46.31 37.60 -57.30
C ARG A 103 47.34 37.32 -58.41
N ALA A 104 48.18 36.29 -58.27
CA ALA A 104 49.25 35.98 -59.23
C ALA A 104 49.15 34.58 -59.88
N SER A 105 48.08 33.82 -59.60
CA SER A 105 47.92 32.47 -60.18
C SER A 105 47.32 32.52 -61.59
N PRO A 106 47.99 32.00 -62.63
CA PRO A 106 47.46 31.94 -64.01
C PRO A 106 46.25 31.01 -64.16
N VAL A 107 45.94 30.21 -63.13
CA VAL A 107 44.81 29.25 -63.10
C VAL A 107 43.50 29.94 -62.72
N LEU A 108 43.53 30.90 -61.79
CA LEU A 108 42.34 31.67 -61.36
C LEU A 108 41.82 32.62 -62.46
N ALA A 109 42.72 33.14 -63.32
CA ALA A 109 42.33 33.93 -64.48
C ALA A 109 41.55 33.13 -65.53
N ARG A 110 41.72 31.80 -65.59
CA ARG A 110 41.02 30.91 -66.54
C ARG A 110 39.76 30.28 -65.94
N PHE A 111 39.66 30.15 -64.62
CA PHE A 111 38.54 29.49 -63.95
C PHE A 111 38.10 30.23 -62.66
N PRO A 112 37.33 31.33 -62.77
CA PRO A 112 36.83 32.09 -61.61
C PRO A 112 35.85 31.31 -60.73
N ILE A 113 35.27 30.22 -61.25
CA ILE A 113 34.37 29.30 -60.52
C ILE A 113 35.07 28.69 -59.29
N LEU A 114 36.41 28.59 -59.30
CA LEU A 114 37.19 28.06 -58.19
C LEU A 114 37.10 28.93 -56.93
N LEU A 115 36.97 30.25 -57.05
CA LEU A 115 36.78 31.13 -55.89
C LEU A 115 35.46 30.86 -55.17
N ARG A 116 34.40 30.55 -55.92
CA ARG A 116 33.09 30.19 -55.36
C ARG A 116 33.13 28.81 -54.68
N GLN A 117 33.90 27.86 -55.23
CA GLN A 117 34.09 26.54 -54.62
C GLN A 117 34.97 26.60 -53.37
N VAL A 118 36.01 27.44 -53.35
CA VAL A 118 36.83 27.70 -52.14
C VAL A 118 35.98 28.31 -51.02
N ALA A 119 35.07 29.24 -51.34
CA ALA A 119 34.11 29.77 -50.38
C ALA A 119 33.13 28.71 -49.87
N ALA A 120 32.57 27.87 -50.75
CA ALA A 120 31.69 26.75 -50.35
C ALA A 120 32.43 25.71 -49.46
N ALA A 121 33.72 25.46 -49.73
CA ALA A 121 34.55 24.56 -48.95
C ALA A 121 34.84 25.08 -47.52
N SER A 122 34.70 26.38 -47.25
CA SER A 122 34.88 26.93 -45.91
C SER A 122 33.78 26.50 -44.93
N HIS A 123 32.53 26.37 -45.42
CA HIS A 123 31.40 25.91 -44.61
C HIS A 123 31.45 24.39 -44.31
N LEU A 124 32.11 23.61 -45.17
CA LEU A 124 32.29 22.16 -44.96
C LEU A 124 33.01 21.86 -43.65
N ARG A 125 34.02 22.67 -43.29
CA ARG A 125 34.76 22.51 -42.03
C ARG A 125 33.82 22.64 -40.82
N SER A 126 33.00 23.69 -40.79
CA SER A 126 32.04 23.89 -39.70
C SER A 126 30.97 22.81 -39.65
N THR A 127 30.49 22.34 -40.81
CA THR A 127 29.49 21.26 -40.86
C THR A 127 30.06 19.93 -40.36
N ILE A 128 31.27 19.54 -40.79
CA ILE A 128 31.92 18.32 -40.31
C ILE A 128 32.14 18.38 -38.79
N LEU A 129 32.58 19.53 -38.25
CA LEU A 129 32.75 19.71 -36.81
C LEU A 129 31.43 19.68 -36.03
N GLN A 130 30.37 20.30 -36.56
CA GLN A 130 29.06 20.29 -35.93
C GLN A 130 28.44 18.89 -35.93
N GLU A 131 28.51 18.17 -37.05
CA GLU A 131 27.95 16.82 -37.19
C GLU A 131 28.79 15.77 -36.44
N SER A 132 30.11 15.91 -36.38
CA SER A 132 30.94 15.06 -35.51
C SER A 132 30.62 15.29 -34.04
N LYS A 133 30.53 16.55 -33.59
CA LYS A 133 30.12 16.89 -32.21
C LYS A 133 28.67 16.49 -31.91
N SER A 134 27.77 16.45 -32.89
CA SER A 134 26.40 15.94 -32.71
C SER A 134 26.39 14.41 -32.59
N LEU A 135 27.22 13.69 -33.36
CA LEU A 135 27.38 12.25 -33.23
C LEU A 135 27.87 11.85 -31.83
N LEU A 136 28.77 12.62 -31.22
CA LEU A 136 29.23 12.36 -29.83
C LEU A 136 28.10 12.41 -28.78
N LYS A 137 26.96 13.05 -29.10
CA LYS A 137 25.79 13.11 -28.21
C LYS A 137 24.89 11.87 -28.30
N SER A 138 25.02 11.08 -29.36
CA SER A 138 24.10 9.99 -29.67
C SER A 138 24.42 8.70 -28.90
N GLN A 139 23.39 7.95 -28.51
CA GLN A 139 23.49 6.79 -27.60
C GLN A 139 23.97 5.52 -28.32
N THR A 140 23.52 5.28 -29.55
CA THR A 140 23.70 4.01 -30.27
C THR A 140 24.70 4.11 -31.41
N VAL A 141 25.96 4.39 -31.09
CA VAL A 141 27.03 4.52 -32.10
C VAL A 141 28.18 3.57 -31.78
N SER A 142 28.71 2.94 -32.82
CA SER A 142 29.85 2.04 -32.69
C SER A 142 31.09 2.77 -32.19
N ASP A 143 31.90 2.09 -31.39
CA ASP A 143 33.14 2.64 -30.83
C ASP A 143 34.07 3.19 -31.93
N GLN A 144 34.09 2.51 -33.09
CA GLN A 144 34.85 2.94 -34.27
C GLN A 144 34.35 4.27 -34.85
N ALA A 145 33.04 4.48 -34.98
CA ALA A 145 32.51 5.74 -35.50
C ALA A 145 32.76 6.91 -34.54
N VAL A 146 32.76 6.66 -33.22
CA VAL A 146 33.15 7.66 -32.21
C VAL A 146 34.65 7.96 -32.30
N ALA A 147 35.51 6.95 -32.45
CA ALA A 147 36.94 7.13 -32.66
C ALA A 147 37.22 7.97 -33.90
N GLU A 148 36.55 7.67 -35.02
CA GLU A 148 36.67 8.39 -36.28
C GLU A 148 36.21 9.85 -36.16
N ALA A 149 35.08 10.10 -35.48
CA ALA A 149 34.59 11.46 -35.23
C ALA A 149 35.56 12.27 -34.35
N LEU A 150 36.13 11.68 -33.31
CA LEU A 150 37.14 12.33 -32.47
C LEU A 150 38.45 12.60 -33.24
N CYS A 151 38.91 11.65 -34.06
CA CYS A 151 40.06 11.85 -34.95
C CYS A 151 39.79 12.99 -35.96
N ALA A 152 38.59 13.06 -36.53
CA ALA A 152 38.20 14.14 -37.43
C ALA A 152 38.22 15.52 -36.74
N ILE A 153 37.74 15.60 -35.49
CA ILE A 153 37.82 16.82 -34.67
C ILE A 153 39.28 17.19 -34.39
N MET A 154 40.10 16.23 -33.97
CA MET A 154 41.52 16.45 -33.68
C MET A 154 42.31 16.94 -34.90
N LEU A 155 42.06 16.37 -36.07
CA LEU A 155 42.72 16.75 -37.32
C LEU A 155 42.28 18.11 -37.85
N LEU A 156 41.05 18.54 -37.55
CA LEU A 156 40.55 19.85 -37.97
C LEU A 156 40.90 20.94 -36.97
N GLU A 157 40.67 20.75 -35.67
CA GLU A 157 40.87 21.74 -34.60
C GLU A 157 42.30 21.74 -34.00
N ASP A 158 43.21 20.88 -34.50
CA ASP A 158 44.59 20.70 -33.98
C ASP A 158 44.62 20.35 -32.46
N SER A 159 43.57 19.67 -31.96
CA SER A 159 43.37 19.41 -30.53
C SER A 159 44.19 18.23 -30.00
N SER A 160 44.56 18.28 -28.71
CA SER A 160 45.25 17.16 -28.04
C SER A 160 44.27 16.03 -27.67
N PRO A 161 44.75 14.78 -27.45
CA PRO A 161 43.91 13.68 -26.95
C PRO A 161 43.20 14.03 -25.63
N ARG A 162 43.84 14.82 -24.75
CA ARG A 162 43.23 15.30 -23.50
C ARG A 162 42.06 16.26 -23.74
N GLN A 163 42.18 17.14 -24.73
CA GLN A 163 41.09 18.02 -25.14
C GLN A 163 39.95 17.23 -25.81
N ALA A 164 40.28 16.22 -26.63
CA ALA A 164 39.28 15.34 -27.22
C ALA A 164 38.48 14.55 -26.16
N LEU A 165 39.13 14.11 -25.09
CA LEU A 165 38.46 13.52 -23.92
C LEU A 165 37.51 14.53 -23.24
N ALA A 166 37.98 15.76 -23.01
CA ALA A 166 37.14 16.80 -22.41
C ALA A 166 35.92 17.14 -23.29
N ASP A 167 36.11 17.27 -24.60
CA ASP A 167 35.04 17.54 -25.56
C ASP A 167 34.04 16.39 -25.65
N PHE A 168 34.52 15.13 -25.61
CA PHE A 168 33.68 13.94 -25.54
C PHE A 168 32.81 13.94 -24.28
N LEU A 169 33.41 14.13 -23.11
CA LEU A 169 32.70 14.15 -21.83
C LEU A 169 31.72 15.32 -21.74
N LEU A 170 32.08 16.48 -22.29
CA LEU A 170 31.19 17.64 -22.38
C LEU A 170 29.99 17.36 -23.31
N ALA A 171 30.21 16.73 -24.47
CA ALA A 171 29.13 16.33 -25.36
C ALA A 171 28.18 15.33 -24.69
N ARG A 172 28.71 14.35 -23.95
CA ARG A 172 27.93 13.38 -23.16
C ARG A 172 27.14 14.04 -22.03
N LYS A 173 27.74 15.00 -21.31
CA LYS A 173 27.03 15.80 -20.29
C LYS A 173 25.86 16.59 -20.90
N LEU A 174 26.08 17.25 -22.04
CA LEU A 174 25.01 17.97 -22.74
C LEU A 174 23.89 17.02 -23.20
N ALA A 175 24.23 15.80 -23.64
CA ALA A 175 23.22 14.79 -23.99
C ALA A 175 22.40 14.36 -22.77
N ILE A 176 23.02 14.16 -21.60
CA ILE A 176 22.32 13.92 -20.33
C ILE A 176 21.36 15.06 -20.01
N GLN A 177 21.82 16.31 -20.06
CA GLN A 177 20.98 17.48 -19.79
C GLN A 177 19.82 17.61 -20.80
N GLN A 178 20.04 17.26 -22.07
CA GLN A 178 18.98 17.25 -23.08
C GLN A 178 17.91 16.20 -22.77
N LEU A 179 18.30 15.00 -22.33
CA LEU A 179 17.34 13.95 -21.93
C LEU A 179 16.52 14.36 -20.70
N LEU A 180 17.15 15.04 -19.74
CA LEU A 180 16.48 15.48 -18.50
C LEU A 180 15.56 16.69 -18.73
N ASN A 181 15.92 17.61 -19.62
CA ASN A 181 15.21 18.88 -19.82
C ASN A 181 14.16 18.85 -20.95
N GLN A 182 14.07 17.77 -21.74
CA GLN A 182 13.06 17.63 -22.81
C GLN A 182 12.06 16.49 -22.53
N PRO A 183 11.18 16.62 -21.52
CA PRO A 183 10.26 15.55 -21.13
C PRO A 183 9.12 15.24 -22.14
N HIS A 184 9.14 15.71 -23.39
CA HIS A 184 7.94 15.77 -24.25
C HIS A 184 8.07 15.33 -25.72
N HIS A 185 8.94 14.36 -26.04
CA HIS A 185 8.96 13.76 -27.38
C HIS A 185 8.56 12.27 -27.34
N GLY A 186 7.28 12.00 -27.05
CA GLY A 186 6.63 10.68 -27.25
C GLY A 186 7.11 9.50 -26.39
N ALA A 187 8.31 9.56 -25.82
CA ALA A 187 8.90 8.51 -24.98
C ALA A 187 8.48 8.70 -23.52
N GLY A 188 7.91 7.66 -22.90
CA GLY A 188 7.51 7.67 -21.49
C GLY A 188 8.71 7.80 -20.54
N ILE A 189 8.47 8.22 -19.30
CA ILE A 189 9.50 8.44 -18.25
C ILE A 189 10.40 7.20 -18.09
N LYS A 190 9.81 6.00 -18.16
CA LYS A 190 10.53 4.72 -18.17
C LYS A 190 11.64 4.69 -19.22
N ALA A 191 11.33 5.05 -20.46
CA ALA A 191 12.31 5.06 -21.55
C ALA A 191 13.38 6.14 -21.33
N GLN A 192 13.01 7.31 -20.82
CA GLN A 192 13.96 8.40 -20.53
C GLN A 192 15.00 7.98 -19.47
N VAL A 193 14.56 7.35 -18.37
CA VAL A 193 15.46 6.84 -17.32
C VAL A 193 16.34 5.70 -17.86
N CYS A 194 15.81 4.79 -18.66
CA CYS A 194 16.61 3.74 -19.30
C CYS A 194 17.66 4.33 -20.26
N SER A 195 17.28 5.27 -21.13
CA SER A 195 18.20 5.95 -22.05
C SER A 195 19.30 6.72 -21.31
N LEU A 196 19.00 7.29 -20.14
CA LEU A 196 19.99 7.94 -19.29
C LEU A 196 21.02 6.93 -18.74
N MET A 197 20.54 5.79 -18.23
CA MET A 197 21.42 4.73 -17.72
C MET A 197 22.26 4.09 -18.82
N GLU A 198 21.66 3.88 -19.99
CA GLU A 198 22.38 3.41 -21.18
C GLU A 198 23.46 4.40 -21.61
N LEU A 199 23.16 5.71 -21.61
CA LEU A 199 24.13 6.76 -21.95
C LEU A 199 25.31 6.79 -20.97
N LEU A 200 25.08 6.69 -19.66
CA LEU A 200 26.16 6.63 -18.65
C LEU A 200 27.04 5.39 -18.85
N THR A 201 26.40 4.24 -19.03
CA THR A 201 27.07 2.95 -19.20
C THR A 201 27.92 2.94 -20.47
N THR A 202 27.33 3.30 -21.61
CA THR A 202 28.02 3.40 -22.90
C THR A 202 29.15 4.43 -22.88
N THR A 203 29.01 5.53 -22.13
CA THR A 203 30.09 6.52 -21.99
C THR A 203 31.33 5.92 -21.33
N LEU A 204 31.18 5.09 -20.29
CA LEU A 204 32.33 4.43 -19.65
C LEU A 204 32.93 3.33 -20.54
N TYR A 205 32.10 2.54 -21.23
CA TYR A 205 32.61 1.56 -22.21
C TYR A 205 33.39 2.23 -23.33
N GLN A 206 32.87 3.33 -23.89
CA GLN A 206 33.55 4.08 -24.95
C GLN A 206 34.79 4.80 -24.42
N ALA A 207 34.77 5.33 -23.20
CA ALA A 207 35.95 5.90 -22.58
C ALA A 207 37.08 4.85 -22.43
N HIS A 208 36.73 3.62 -22.05
CA HIS A 208 37.66 2.49 -22.03
C HIS A 208 38.15 2.15 -23.44
N ALA A 209 37.25 1.94 -24.42
CA ALA A 209 37.63 1.56 -25.77
C ALA A 209 38.53 2.59 -26.47
N LEU A 210 38.28 3.89 -26.25
CA LEU A 210 38.93 4.98 -26.96
C LEU A 210 40.22 5.45 -26.29
N PHE A 211 40.20 5.70 -24.97
CA PHE A 211 41.25 6.44 -24.28
C PHE A 211 42.10 5.60 -23.33
N TYR A 212 41.64 4.41 -22.93
CA TYR A 212 42.41 3.53 -22.06
C TYR A 212 43.49 2.80 -22.87
N THR A 213 44.73 2.87 -22.39
CA THR A 213 45.87 2.12 -22.93
C THR A 213 46.35 1.10 -21.89
N LEU A 214 46.60 -0.12 -22.35
CA LEU A 214 47.04 -1.22 -21.49
C LEU A 214 48.46 -0.95 -20.95
N PRO A 215 48.74 -1.18 -19.65
CA PRO A 215 50.10 -1.10 -19.12
C PRO A 215 51.05 -2.08 -19.85
N GLU A 216 52.31 -1.70 -20.00
CA GLU A 216 53.34 -2.55 -20.63
C GLU A 216 53.43 -3.91 -19.90
N GLY A 217 53.18 -5.01 -20.63
CA GLY A 217 53.34 -6.40 -20.14
C GLY A 217 52.07 -7.22 -19.90
N MET A 218 50.87 -6.66 -20.07
CA MET A 218 49.60 -7.43 -19.97
C MET A 218 49.12 -7.91 -21.36
N PRO A 219 48.59 -9.15 -21.49
CA PRO A 219 48.01 -9.61 -22.75
C PRO A 219 46.71 -8.86 -23.06
N PRO A 220 46.45 -8.50 -24.34
CA PRO A 220 45.19 -7.88 -24.73
C PRO A 220 44.03 -8.86 -24.54
N ASP A 221 42.99 -8.41 -23.86
CA ASP A 221 41.76 -9.18 -23.65
C ASP A 221 40.87 -9.05 -24.91
N PRO A 222 40.59 -10.15 -25.65
CA PRO A 222 39.78 -10.10 -26.87
C PRO A 222 38.33 -9.66 -26.62
N ALA A 223 37.85 -9.70 -25.37
CA ALA A 223 36.50 -9.30 -25.01
C ALA A 223 36.33 -7.78 -24.77
N LEU A 224 37.43 -7.03 -24.61
CA LEU A 224 37.42 -5.61 -24.25
C LEU A 224 38.40 -4.80 -25.12
N PRO A 225 37.94 -4.17 -26.22
CA PRO A 225 38.79 -3.32 -27.05
C PRO A 225 39.33 -2.13 -26.23
N CYS A 226 40.56 -1.71 -26.52
CA CYS A 226 41.23 -0.56 -25.91
C CYS A 226 42.16 0.13 -26.93
N GLY A 227 42.51 1.39 -26.68
CA GLY A 227 43.42 2.17 -27.52
C GLY A 227 42.91 2.52 -28.92
N LEU A 228 41.60 2.42 -29.18
CA LEU A 228 41.02 2.56 -30.53
C LEU A 228 41.24 3.95 -31.15
N LEU A 229 41.32 5.00 -30.32
CA LEU A 229 41.65 6.34 -30.79
C LEU A 229 43.08 6.39 -31.35
N PHE A 230 44.04 5.79 -30.64
CA PHE A 230 45.45 5.79 -31.04
C PHE A 230 45.69 4.89 -32.25
N SER A 231 45.06 3.71 -32.32
CA SER A 231 45.16 2.84 -33.52
C SER A 231 44.54 3.51 -34.75
N THR A 232 43.41 4.22 -34.57
CA THR A 232 42.79 4.96 -35.67
C THR A 232 43.66 6.14 -36.09
N LEU A 233 44.22 6.92 -35.14
CA LEU A 233 45.15 8.01 -35.45
C LEU A 233 46.43 7.53 -36.14
N GLU A 234 47.04 6.44 -35.69
CA GLU A 234 48.21 5.82 -36.33
C GLU A 234 47.88 5.38 -37.75
N SER A 235 46.73 4.72 -37.97
CA SER A 235 46.30 4.35 -39.34
C SER A 235 46.07 5.57 -40.26
N THR A 236 45.82 6.75 -39.68
CA THR A 236 45.60 8.00 -40.45
C THR A 236 46.88 8.79 -40.71
N THR A 237 47.86 8.70 -39.81
CA THR A 237 49.03 9.59 -39.75
C THR A 237 50.36 8.88 -39.96
N ALA A 238 50.41 7.55 -39.88
CA ALA A 238 51.64 6.78 -40.04
C ALA A 238 52.05 6.67 -41.52
N PRO A 239 53.34 6.84 -41.85
CA PRO A 239 53.85 6.70 -43.21
C PRO A 239 53.70 5.24 -43.65
N HIS A 240 52.73 4.98 -44.53
CA HIS A 240 52.57 3.65 -45.12
C HIS A 240 53.61 3.43 -46.23
N PRO A 241 54.21 2.22 -46.37
CA PRO A 241 55.07 1.92 -47.49
C PRO A 241 54.33 2.12 -48.83
N ALA A 242 55.06 2.68 -49.80
CA ALA A 242 54.58 3.20 -51.08
C ALA A 242 53.47 2.34 -51.72
N GLY A 243 52.31 2.97 -51.99
CA GLY A 243 51.28 2.43 -52.88
C GLY A 243 49.97 1.92 -52.26
N ARG A 244 49.83 1.79 -50.94
CA ARG A 244 48.57 1.29 -50.32
C ARG A 244 47.78 2.26 -49.44
N GLY A 245 48.36 3.35 -48.94
CA GLY A 245 47.74 4.20 -47.91
C GLY A 245 47.53 5.66 -48.29
N GLY A 246 46.72 5.96 -49.32
CA GLY A 246 46.34 7.33 -49.69
C GLY A 246 44.91 7.69 -49.26
N VAL A 247 44.64 8.98 -48.99
CA VAL A 247 43.31 9.54 -48.63
C VAL A 247 42.22 9.27 -49.68
N LEU A 248 42.61 8.95 -50.91
CA LEU A 248 41.72 8.72 -52.05
C LEU A 248 41.17 7.27 -52.07
N GLU A 249 39.85 7.14 -52.10
CA GLU A 249 39.13 5.86 -52.25
C GLU A 249 39.55 5.11 -53.53
N GLU A 250 39.45 3.76 -53.52
CA GLU A 250 39.91 2.88 -54.62
C GLU A 250 39.27 3.25 -55.98
N GLU A 251 38.06 3.78 -55.98
CA GLU A 251 37.36 4.26 -57.17
C GLU A 251 38.09 5.40 -57.90
N VAL A 252 38.82 6.24 -57.16
CA VAL A 252 39.63 7.33 -57.74
C VAL A 252 40.93 6.80 -58.33
N LYS A 253 41.48 5.73 -57.73
CA LYS A 253 42.69 5.05 -58.20
C LYS A 253 42.48 4.32 -59.54
N LEU A 254 41.24 3.91 -59.84
CA LEU A 254 40.86 3.25 -61.11
C LEU A 254 40.68 4.21 -62.29
N SER A 255 40.69 5.52 -62.04
CA SER A 255 40.43 6.51 -63.07
C SER A 255 41.65 6.75 -63.97
N SER A 256 41.44 6.90 -65.28
CA SER A 256 42.52 7.03 -66.27
C SER A 256 43.42 8.27 -66.08
N TRP A 257 42.93 9.26 -65.33
CA TRP A 257 43.65 10.49 -64.99
C TRP A 257 44.47 10.39 -63.69
N PHE A 258 44.33 9.29 -62.94
CA PHE A 258 45.08 9.02 -61.70
C PHE A 258 46.61 9.00 -61.93
N LYS A 259 47.05 8.50 -63.10
CA LYS A 259 48.46 8.41 -63.50
C LYS A 259 49.19 9.76 -63.60
N TYR A 260 48.44 10.86 -63.65
CA TYR A 260 48.99 12.21 -63.81
C TYR A 260 48.97 13.02 -62.50
N LEU A 261 48.50 12.45 -61.38
CA LEU A 261 48.56 13.10 -60.07
C LEU A 261 50.00 13.10 -59.52
N PRO A 262 50.46 14.19 -58.89
CA PRO A 262 51.78 14.21 -58.24
C PRO A 262 51.84 13.27 -57.03
N GLU A 263 53.03 12.72 -56.76
CA GLU A 263 53.31 11.87 -55.59
C GLU A 263 52.92 12.57 -54.27
N SER A 264 53.13 13.89 -54.16
CA SER A 264 52.70 14.70 -53.01
C SER A 264 51.19 14.68 -52.71
N VAL A 265 50.35 14.35 -53.71
CA VAL A 265 48.89 14.26 -53.56
C VAL A 265 48.46 12.80 -53.35
N VAL A 266 49.15 11.86 -53.98
CA VAL A 266 48.89 10.41 -53.86
C VAL A 266 49.30 9.88 -52.48
N GLU A 267 50.40 10.40 -51.93
CA GLU A 267 50.95 10.06 -50.61
C GLU A 267 50.51 11.04 -49.52
N PHE A 268 49.60 11.97 -49.82
CA PHE A 268 49.15 12.95 -48.83
C PHE A 268 48.53 12.25 -47.62
N GLN A 269 49.12 12.50 -46.46
CA GLN A 269 48.59 12.13 -45.17
C GLN A 269 48.43 13.38 -44.31
N PRO A 270 47.33 13.52 -43.56
CA PRO A 270 47.14 14.63 -42.66
C PRO A 270 48.10 14.51 -41.48
N ALA A 271 48.94 15.52 -41.27
CA ALA A 271 49.83 15.58 -40.11
C ALA A 271 49.11 16.26 -38.93
N LEU A 272 49.09 15.60 -37.77
CA LEU A 272 48.73 16.25 -36.50
C LEU A 272 49.85 17.22 -36.11
N ARG A 273 49.49 18.48 -35.86
CA ARG A 273 50.45 19.49 -35.37
C ARG A 273 50.78 19.33 -33.88
N THR A 274 49.95 18.58 -33.15
CA THR A 274 50.03 18.36 -31.70
C THR A 274 50.44 16.92 -31.43
N LEU A 275 51.43 16.70 -30.54
CA LEU A 275 51.92 15.36 -30.22
C LEU A 275 50.84 14.51 -29.52
N ALA A 276 50.45 13.39 -30.15
CA ALA A 276 49.46 12.47 -29.61
C ALA A 276 50.08 11.52 -28.57
N HIS A 277 50.32 12.01 -27.36
CA HIS A 277 50.75 11.15 -26.25
C HIS A 277 49.55 10.41 -25.63
N PRO A 278 49.73 9.13 -25.23
CA PRO A 278 48.77 8.42 -24.39
C PRO A 278 48.38 9.24 -23.15
N ILE A 279 47.11 9.19 -22.78
CA ILE A 279 46.63 9.83 -21.56
C ILE A 279 47.09 8.97 -20.38
N SER A 280 47.66 9.58 -19.33
CA SER A 280 48.01 8.82 -18.12
C SER A 280 46.74 8.29 -17.45
N GLN A 281 46.83 7.08 -16.90
CA GLN A 281 45.68 6.43 -16.27
C GLN A 281 45.13 7.26 -15.09
N ASP A 282 46.00 7.90 -14.31
CA ASP A 282 45.59 8.78 -13.21
C ASP A 282 44.79 9.99 -13.68
N TYR A 283 45.22 10.62 -14.79
CA TYR A 283 44.50 11.77 -15.35
C TYR A 283 43.14 11.35 -15.93
N LEU A 284 43.09 10.20 -16.61
CA LEU A 284 41.84 9.64 -17.13
C LEU A 284 40.85 9.33 -16.00
N ARG A 285 41.33 8.67 -14.94
CA ARG A 285 40.58 8.34 -13.73
C ARG A 285 40.00 9.59 -13.06
N ASP A 286 40.85 10.58 -12.76
CA ASP A 286 40.44 11.83 -12.11
C ASP A 286 39.40 12.59 -12.94
N THR A 287 39.59 12.63 -14.26
CA THR A 287 38.68 13.35 -15.17
C THR A 287 37.32 12.65 -15.24
N LEU A 288 37.29 11.31 -15.33
CA LEU A 288 36.06 10.53 -15.35
C LEU A 288 35.32 10.60 -14.01
N GLN A 289 36.01 10.51 -12.87
CA GLN A 289 35.40 10.65 -11.55
C GLN A 289 34.76 12.04 -11.36
N LYS A 290 35.46 13.11 -11.76
CA LYS A 290 34.90 14.48 -11.76
C LYS A 290 33.69 14.60 -12.67
N TRP A 291 33.72 13.99 -13.85
CA TRP A 291 32.58 13.98 -14.77
C TRP A 291 31.36 13.26 -14.19
N ILE A 292 31.55 12.06 -13.62
CA ILE A 292 30.48 11.32 -12.95
C ILE A 292 29.89 12.17 -11.82
N ALA A 293 30.71 12.79 -10.97
CA ALA A 293 30.24 13.65 -9.89
C ALA A 293 29.40 14.83 -10.40
N MET A 294 29.87 15.53 -11.44
CA MET A 294 29.10 16.63 -12.06
C MET A 294 27.77 16.16 -12.66
N CYS A 295 27.76 15.01 -13.34
CA CYS A 295 26.53 14.45 -13.90
C CYS A 295 25.58 13.93 -12.82
N SER A 296 26.12 13.48 -11.67
CA SER A 296 25.31 12.94 -10.57
C SER A 296 24.33 13.99 -10.02
N ASP A 297 24.76 15.24 -9.88
CA ASP A 297 23.88 16.32 -9.40
C ASP A 297 22.79 16.66 -10.41
N ASP A 298 23.16 16.81 -11.69
CA ASP A 298 22.23 17.05 -12.79
C ASP A 298 21.18 15.91 -12.88
N ILE A 299 21.63 14.66 -12.75
CA ILE A 299 20.79 13.46 -12.78
C ILE A 299 19.86 13.39 -11.58
N ARG A 300 20.36 13.63 -10.36
CA ARG A 300 19.53 13.62 -9.15
C ARG A 300 18.40 14.64 -9.26
N ALA A 301 18.71 15.88 -9.65
CA ALA A 301 17.70 16.92 -9.83
C ALA A 301 16.72 16.59 -10.97
N GLY A 302 17.23 16.18 -12.12
CA GLY A 302 16.41 15.88 -13.30
C GLY A 302 15.49 14.67 -13.11
N VAL A 303 16.02 13.55 -12.60
CA VAL A 303 15.24 12.33 -12.34
C VAL A 303 14.23 12.56 -11.23
N SER A 304 14.58 13.29 -10.16
CA SER A 304 13.63 13.67 -9.11
C SER A 304 12.42 14.41 -9.71
N ASN A 305 12.65 15.39 -10.60
CA ASN A 305 11.57 16.11 -11.28
C ASN A 305 10.72 15.20 -12.19
N LEU A 306 11.34 14.24 -12.87
CA LEU A 306 10.61 13.27 -13.70
C LEU A 306 9.75 12.31 -12.86
N LEU A 307 10.25 11.86 -11.71
CA LEU A 307 9.56 10.91 -10.83
C LEU A 307 8.31 11.51 -10.17
N VAL A 308 8.22 12.83 -10.01
CA VAL A 308 7.00 13.52 -9.53
C VAL A 308 5.77 13.19 -10.39
N TYR A 309 5.94 12.94 -11.68
CA TYR A 309 4.82 12.59 -12.57
C TYR A 309 4.36 11.14 -12.45
N VAL A 310 5.13 10.28 -11.78
CA VAL A 310 4.74 8.89 -11.48
C VAL A 310 3.81 8.90 -10.27
N LYS A 311 2.57 8.44 -10.47
CA LYS A 311 1.50 8.48 -9.44
C LYS A 311 1.21 7.14 -8.75
N SER A 312 1.85 6.05 -9.17
CA SER A 312 1.61 4.72 -8.62
C SER A 312 2.91 3.98 -8.32
N MET A 313 2.86 3.12 -7.30
CA MET A 313 4.00 2.31 -6.88
C MET A 313 4.35 1.27 -7.95
N LYS A 314 3.34 0.74 -8.66
CA LYS A 314 3.52 -0.11 -9.84
C LYS A 314 4.21 0.59 -11.00
N GLY A 315 3.93 1.88 -11.20
CA GLY A 315 4.65 2.69 -12.19
C GLY A 315 6.13 2.79 -11.85
N LEU A 316 6.44 3.03 -10.56
CA LEU A 316 7.81 3.12 -10.06
C LEU A 316 8.55 1.77 -10.14
N ALA A 317 7.90 0.68 -9.71
CA ALA A 317 8.41 -0.70 -9.86
C ALA A 317 8.71 -1.01 -11.33
N GLY A 318 7.81 -0.65 -12.26
CA GLY A 318 7.99 -0.88 -13.69
C GLY A 318 9.17 -0.11 -14.32
N ILE A 319 9.58 1.03 -13.73
CA ILE A 319 10.80 1.76 -14.13
C ILE A 319 12.04 1.06 -13.55
N ARG A 320 12.05 0.72 -12.25
CA ARG A 320 13.14 -0.05 -11.62
C ARG A 320 13.42 -1.33 -12.41
N ASP A 321 12.37 -2.08 -12.69
CA ASP A 321 12.47 -3.36 -13.40
C ASP A 321 13.04 -3.16 -14.81
N ALA A 322 12.68 -2.08 -15.50
CA ALA A 322 13.24 -1.76 -16.81
C ALA A 322 14.74 -1.43 -16.76
N VAL A 323 15.18 -0.70 -15.73
CA VAL A 323 16.60 -0.39 -15.50
C VAL A 323 17.35 -1.67 -15.12
N TRP A 324 16.74 -2.54 -14.30
CA TRP A 324 17.31 -3.83 -13.93
C TRP A 324 17.53 -4.73 -15.14
N GLU A 325 16.52 -4.89 -16.01
CA GLU A 325 16.64 -5.65 -17.26
C GLU A 325 17.73 -5.08 -18.18
N LEU A 326 17.79 -3.76 -18.31
CA LEU A 326 18.80 -3.08 -19.13
C LEU A 326 20.23 -3.36 -18.64
N LEU A 327 20.50 -3.16 -17.34
CA LEU A 327 21.84 -3.31 -16.78
C LEU A 327 22.25 -4.79 -16.63
N THR A 328 21.27 -5.70 -16.50
CA THR A 328 21.52 -7.15 -16.39
C THR A 328 21.75 -7.80 -17.75
N SER A 329 21.39 -7.14 -18.86
CA SER A 329 21.66 -7.59 -20.23
C SER A 329 23.09 -8.10 -20.41
N GLU A 330 23.25 -9.23 -21.11
CA GLU A 330 24.54 -9.91 -21.29
C GLU A 330 25.64 -9.02 -21.89
N SER A 331 25.26 -8.03 -22.70
CA SER A 331 26.20 -7.09 -23.33
C SER A 331 26.85 -6.12 -22.32
N ILE A 332 26.16 -5.79 -21.23
CA ILE A 332 26.61 -4.84 -20.21
C ILE A 332 27.17 -5.60 -19.00
N SER A 333 26.49 -6.63 -18.51
CA SER A 333 26.84 -7.26 -17.24
C SER A 333 28.18 -8.00 -17.23
N GLN A 334 28.61 -8.60 -18.35
CA GLN A 334 29.80 -9.47 -18.39
C GLN A 334 31.11 -8.75 -18.07
N ASN A 335 31.27 -7.51 -18.54
CA ASN A 335 32.56 -6.80 -18.47
C ASN A 335 32.51 -5.52 -17.61
N TRP A 336 31.36 -5.21 -17.02
CA TRP A 336 31.15 -3.94 -16.30
C TRP A 336 32.11 -3.74 -15.14
N GLU A 337 32.29 -4.77 -14.31
CA GLU A 337 33.17 -4.70 -13.15
C GLU A 337 34.65 -4.51 -13.57
N ALA A 338 35.07 -5.16 -14.66
CA ALA A 338 36.41 -4.99 -15.20
C ALA A 338 36.66 -3.57 -15.73
N VAL A 339 35.68 -2.99 -16.45
CA VAL A 339 35.74 -1.60 -16.95
C VAL A 339 35.78 -0.60 -15.79
N CYS A 340 34.93 -0.77 -14.78
CA CYS A 340 34.92 0.10 -13.60
C CYS A 340 36.22 0.03 -12.82
N ARG A 341 36.79 -1.16 -12.59
CA ARG A 341 38.10 -1.28 -11.90
C ARG A 341 39.21 -0.60 -12.70
N ARG A 342 39.27 -0.79 -14.02
CA ARG A 342 40.29 -0.19 -14.90
C ARG A 342 40.20 1.33 -15.00
N LEU A 343 38.99 1.90 -15.01
CA LEU A 343 38.78 3.34 -15.16
C LEU A 343 38.66 4.10 -13.84
N LEU A 344 38.12 3.48 -12.78
CA LEU A 344 37.69 4.16 -11.55
C LEU A 344 38.32 3.62 -10.26
N ASP A 345 39.04 2.48 -10.28
CA ASP A 345 39.60 1.74 -9.12
C ASP A 345 38.59 1.14 -8.15
N LYS A 346 37.30 1.32 -8.41
CA LYS A 346 36.22 0.84 -7.56
C LYS A 346 35.10 0.25 -8.41
N PRO A 347 34.39 -0.77 -7.91
CA PRO A 347 33.11 -1.15 -8.49
C PRO A 347 32.15 0.05 -8.35
N ALA A 348 31.40 0.34 -9.42
CA ALA A 348 30.41 1.41 -9.43
C ALA A 348 29.04 0.82 -9.80
N SER A 349 28.03 1.09 -8.96
CA SER A 349 26.64 0.71 -9.21
C SER A 349 25.83 1.98 -9.40
N PHE A 350 25.55 2.34 -10.65
CA PHE A 350 24.75 3.54 -10.92
C PHE A 350 23.35 3.48 -10.31
N TRP A 351 22.81 2.27 -10.07
CA TRP A 351 21.56 2.12 -9.35
C TRP A 351 21.68 2.60 -7.90
N GLU A 352 22.60 2.02 -7.13
CA GLU A 352 22.79 2.32 -5.70
C GLU A 352 23.29 3.76 -5.49
N ASP A 353 24.23 4.21 -6.32
CA ASP A 353 24.89 5.51 -6.17
C ASP A 353 24.00 6.70 -6.59
N LEU A 354 23.07 6.51 -7.55
CA LEU A 354 22.33 7.61 -8.17
C LEU A 354 20.80 7.49 -8.08
N LEU A 355 20.23 6.30 -8.25
CA LEU A 355 18.79 6.13 -8.46
C LEU A 355 18.05 5.61 -7.22
N GLN A 356 18.65 4.71 -6.44
CA GLN A 356 17.98 4.00 -5.36
C GLN A 356 17.30 4.96 -4.36
N GLN A 357 18.04 5.95 -3.86
CA GLN A 357 17.49 6.93 -2.91
C GLN A 357 16.35 7.78 -3.52
N LEU A 358 16.46 8.18 -4.79
CA LEU A 358 15.40 8.96 -5.46
C LEU A 358 14.10 8.15 -5.59
N PHE A 359 14.22 6.84 -5.82
CA PHE A 359 13.07 5.94 -5.88
C PHE A 359 12.47 5.72 -4.49
N LEU A 360 13.30 5.56 -3.45
CA LEU A 360 12.84 5.45 -2.06
C LEU A 360 12.12 6.72 -1.60
N ASP A 361 12.67 7.89 -1.86
CA ASP A 361 12.05 9.18 -1.54
C ASP A 361 10.69 9.30 -2.23
N ARG A 362 10.61 8.97 -3.53
CA ARG A 362 9.33 9.00 -4.25
C ARG A 362 8.34 7.98 -3.70
N LEU A 363 8.79 6.77 -3.36
CA LEU A 363 7.96 5.72 -2.78
C LEU A 363 7.38 6.15 -1.42
N GLU A 364 8.20 6.78 -0.57
CA GLU A 364 7.75 7.35 0.70
C GLU A 364 6.68 8.42 0.48
N THR A 365 6.88 9.36 -0.46
CA THR A 365 5.86 10.38 -0.77
C THR A 365 4.54 9.76 -1.25
N LEU A 366 4.58 8.80 -2.18
CA LEU A 366 3.38 8.13 -2.70
C LEU A 366 2.66 7.31 -1.62
N THR A 367 3.42 6.64 -0.75
CA THR A 367 2.86 5.87 0.37
C THR A 367 2.17 6.82 1.34
N LYS A 368 2.84 7.91 1.74
CA LYS A 368 2.28 8.92 2.63
C LYS A 368 1.02 9.57 2.07
N GLU A 369 1.07 10.10 0.84
CA GLU A 369 -0.10 10.69 0.16
C GLU A 369 -1.26 9.68 0.06
N GLY A 370 -0.93 8.42 -0.23
CA GLY A 370 -1.90 7.33 -0.29
C GLY A 370 -2.63 7.10 1.03
N PHE A 371 -1.90 7.00 2.15
CA PHE A 371 -2.49 6.79 3.49
C PHE A 371 -3.13 8.04 4.07
N ASP A 372 -2.63 9.24 3.75
CA ASP A 372 -3.27 10.51 4.12
C ASP A 372 -4.65 10.63 3.44
N SER A 373 -4.75 10.23 2.17
CA SER A 373 -6.03 10.18 1.44
C SER A 373 -7.00 9.12 2.00
N ILE A 374 -6.50 7.98 2.48
CA ILE A 374 -7.33 6.99 3.17
C ILE A 374 -7.82 7.57 4.49
N SER A 375 -6.93 8.14 5.28
CA SER A 375 -7.24 8.75 6.58
C SER A 375 -8.30 9.85 6.45
N SER A 376 -8.14 10.77 5.49
CA SER A 376 -9.10 11.84 5.24
C SER A 376 -10.46 11.28 4.84
N SER A 377 -10.48 10.30 3.92
CA SER A 377 -11.73 9.69 3.51
C SER A 377 -12.41 8.89 4.63
N SER A 378 -11.66 8.22 5.50
CA SER A 378 -12.23 7.52 6.65
C SER A 378 -12.81 8.49 7.67
N LYS A 379 -12.19 9.65 7.87
CA LYS A 379 -12.75 10.73 8.67
C LYS A 379 -14.06 11.26 8.06
N ASP A 380 -14.10 11.48 6.75
CA ASP A 380 -15.31 11.93 6.06
C ASP A 380 -16.44 10.89 6.19
N LEU A 381 -16.13 9.61 5.98
CA LEU A 381 -17.09 8.51 6.16
C LEU A 381 -17.61 8.42 7.59
N LEU A 382 -16.74 8.61 8.59
CA LEU A 382 -17.14 8.61 9.99
C LEU A 382 -18.07 9.79 10.28
N THR A 383 -17.69 10.99 9.83
CA THR A 383 -18.47 12.21 10.02
C THR A 383 -19.86 12.09 9.38
N LEU A 384 -19.94 11.55 8.16
CA LEU A 384 -21.21 11.30 7.48
C LEU A 384 -22.08 10.28 8.22
N ALA A 385 -21.50 9.16 8.66
CA ALA A 385 -22.23 8.15 9.41
C ALA A 385 -22.78 8.69 10.74
N LEU A 386 -21.99 9.51 11.45
CA LEU A 386 -22.41 10.16 12.69
C LEU A 386 -23.53 11.18 12.44
N GLN A 387 -23.41 12.01 11.40
CA GLN A 387 -24.46 12.96 11.01
C GLN A 387 -25.78 12.25 10.70
N GLU A 388 -25.74 11.15 9.94
CA GLU A 388 -26.93 10.34 9.61
C GLU A 388 -27.58 9.72 10.85
N LEU A 389 -26.79 9.35 11.86
CA LEU A 389 -27.28 8.81 13.14
C LEU A 389 -27.85 9.89 14.06
N GLU A 390 -27.42 11.15 13.92
CA GLU A 390 -27.88 12.27 14.74
C GLU A 390 -29.13 12.98 14.20
N VAL A 391 -29.53 12.76 12.92
CA VAL A 391 -30.74 13.38 12.35
C VAL A 391 -31.99 12.93 13.11
N LYS A 392 -32.65 13.90 13.77
CA LYS A 392 -33.90 13.66 14.50
C LYS A 392 -35.01 13.19 13.54
N SER A 393 -35.74 12.17 13.98
CA SER A 393 -36.89 11.51 13.34
C SER A 393 -38.12 12.43 13.17
N SER A 394 -37.96 13.60 12.55
CA SER A 394 -39.05 14.55 12.27
C SER A 394 -39.49 14.59 10.81
N THR A 395 -38.74 13.99 9.88
CA THR A 395 -39.08 14.01 8.44
C THR A 395 -38.66 12.73 7.72
N SER A 396 -39.65 11.98 7.23
CA SER A 396 -39.55 10.83 6.31
C SER A 396 -38.80 9.58 6.80
N THR A 397 -39.27 8.42 6.34
CA THR A 397 -38.79 7.06 6.67
C THR A 397 -37.27 6.96 6.80
N LEU A 398 -36.78 6.80 8.03
CA LEU A 398 -35.37 6.48 8.32
C LEU A 398 -34.96 5.27 7.47
N SER A 399 -33.79 5.31 6.83
CA SER A 399 -33.32 4.17 6.03
C SER A 399 -33.24 2.93 6.93
N LYS A 400 -33.61 1.75 6.42
CA LYS A 400 -33.61 0.50 7.21
C LYS A 400 -32.25 0.22 7.85
N HIS A 401 -31.16 0.65 7.20
CA HIS A 401 -29.80 0.52 7.69
C HIS A 401 -29.52 1.34 8.96
N ILE A 402 -30.07 2.56 9.04
CA ILE A 402 -29.93 3.40 10.24
C ILE A 402 -30.79 2.86 11.38
N GLN A 403 -31.99 2.34 11.09
CA GLN A 403 -32.84 1.70 12.11
C GLN A 403 -32.15 0.52 12.79
N PHE A 404 -31.38 -0.27 12.02
CA PHE A 404 -30.59 -1.38 12.54
C PHE A 404 -29.46 -0.94 13.48
N GLU A 405 -28.91 0.26 13.32
CA GLU A 405 -27.94 0.82 14.28
C GLU A 405 -28.61 1.25 15.59
N HIS A 406 -29.84 1.76 15.50
CA HIS A 406 -30.64 2.17 16.66
C HIS A 406 -31.13 0.95 17.45
N ASN A 407 -31.47 -0.15 16.77
CA ASN A 407 -31.94 -1.37 17.39
C ASN A 407 -31.37 -2.60 16.67
N VAL A 408 -30.26 -3.11 17.20
CA VAL A 408 -29.55 -4.28 16.68
C VAL A 408 -30.42 -5.55 16.75
N ALA A 409 -31.33 -5.65 17.71
CA ALA A 409 -32.24 -6.79 17.79
C ALA A 409 -33.16 -6.87 16.56
N GLN A 410 -33.60 -5.73 16.00
CA GLN A 410 -34.37 -5.72 14.75
C GLN A 410 -33.55 -6.22 13.56
N PHE A 411 -32.25 -5.92 13.54
CA PHE A 411 -31.34 -6.44 12.52
C PHE A 411 -31.14 -7.96 12.65
N LEU A 412 -30.88 -8.44 13.87
CA LEU A 412 -30.67 -9.86 14.16
C LEU A 412 -31.84 -10.72 13.69
N TRP A 413 -33.06 -10.27 13.96
CA TRP A 413 -34.30 -11.00 13.65
C TRP A 413 -34.92 -10.63 12.30
N SER A 414 -34.27 -9.77 11.51
CA SER A 414 -34.69 -9.51 10.14
C SER A 414 -34.30 -10.67 9.22
N GLU A 415 -35.13 -10.99 8.25
CA GLU A 415 -34.81 -11.97 7.20
C GLU A 415 -34.22 -11.26 5.98
N SER A 416 -33.16 -11.81 5.41
CA SER A 416 -32.54 -11.29 4.18
C SER A 416 -32.02 -12.41 3.29
N SER A 417 -32.04 -12.19 1.97
CA SER A 417 -31.54 -13.16 0.99
C SER A 417 -30.03 -13.42 1.11
N SER A 418 -29.28 -12.52 1.72
CA SER A 418 -27.84 -12.64 1.96
C SER A 418 -27.47 -13.45 3.21
N ASP A 419 -28.45 -13.89 4.01
CA ASP A 419 -28.18 -14.60 5.26
C ASP A 419 -27.47 -15.94 5.04
N LEU A 420 -27.85 -16.64 3.99
CA LEU A 420 -27.24 -17.89 3.56
C LEU A 420 -26.41 -17.64 2.30
N PRO A 421 -25.20 -18.20 2.19
CA PRO A 421 -24.43 -18.11 0.96
C PRO A 421 -25.16 -18.86 -0.17
N SER A 422 -24.92 -18.48 -1.42
CA SER A 422 -25.63 -19.02 -2.59
C SER A 422 -25.42 -20.54 -2.79
N ASP A 423 -24.31 -21.07 -2.27
CA ASP A 423 -23.95 -22.48 -2.29
C ASP A 423 -24.43 -23.24 -1.03
N ALA A 424 -25.21 -22.60 -0.15
CA ALA A 424 -25.52 -23.15 1.17
C ALA A 424 -26.26 -24.49 1.14
N ALA A 425 -27.06 -24.71 0.10
CA ALA A 425 -27.80 -25.95 -0.11
C ALA A 425 -26.93 -27.09 -0.66
N TRP A 426 -25.78 -26.78 -1.26
CA TRP A 426 -24.99 -27.69 -2.09
C TRP A 426 -23.61 -28.02 -1.50
N VAL A 427 -23.06 -27.13 -0.68
CA VAL A 427 -21.73 -27.30 -0.06
C VAL A 427 -21.87 -27.45 1.45
N SER A 428 -21.38 -28.59 1.98
CA SER A 428 -21.31 -28.84 3.42
C SER A 428 -20.47 -27.77 4.12
N VAL A 429 -20.85 -27.38 5.34
CA VAL A 429 -20.18 -26.36 6.16
C VAL A 429 -18.67 -26.64 6.30
N ALA A 430 -18.26 -27.91 6.38
CA ALA A 430 -16.86 -28.31 6.50
C ALA A 430 -16.01 -28.03 5.24
N ASN A 431 -16.65 -27.90 4.07
CA ASN A 431 -15.98 -27.72 2.78
C ASN A 431 -16.03 -26.27 2.28
N ARG A 432 -16.66 -25.34 3.03
CA ARG A 432 -16.73 -23.92 2.67
C ARG A 432 -15.41 -23.22 3.03
N GLY A 433 -14.98 -22.30 2.16
CA GLY A 433 -13.83 -21.44 2.46
C GLY A 433 -14.09 -20.58 3.71
N GLN A 434 -13.10 -20.46 4.59
CA GLN A 434 -13.19 -19.75 5.88
C GLN A 434 -13.52 -18.25 5.76
N LEU A 435 -13.44 -17.65 4.56
CA LEU A 435 -13.60 -16.22 4.32
C LEU A 435 -14.98 -15.76 3.82
N ALA A 436 -15.87 -16.67 3.43
CA ALA A 436 -17.22 -16.26 2.99
C ALA A 436 -18.10 -15.95 4.22
N LYS A 437 -17.93 -14.75 4.80
CA LYS A 437 -18.80 -14.26 5.87
C LYS A 437 -20.22 -14.10 5.32
N SER A 438 -21.12 -15.01 5.69
CA SER A 438 -22.54 -14.92 5.30
C SER A 438 -23.26 -13.80 6.04
N GLY A 439 -24.41 -13.33 5.53
CA GLY A 439 -25.23 -12.32 6.22
C GLY A 439 -25.62 -12.75 7.64
N LEU A 440 -25.91 -14.04 7.84
CA LEU A 440 -26.21 -14.58 9.16
C LEU A 440 -25.01 -14.50 10.12
N SER A 441 -23.79 -14.72 9.62
CA SER A 441 -22.58 -14.58 10.43
C SER A 441 -22.37 -13.14 10.90
N MET A 442 -22.65 -12.16 10.04
CA MET A 442 -22.60 -10.74 10.39
C MET A 442 -23.66 -10.37 11.43
N LYS A 443 -24.90 -10.89 11.27
CA LYS A 443 -25.99 -10.70 12.25
C LYS A 443 -25.66 -11.29 13.61
N ALA A 444 -25.11 -12.51 13.65
CA ALA A 444 -24.72 -13.17 14.89
C ALA A 444 -23.58 -12.44 15.64
N GLN A 445 -22.82 -11.62 14.94
CA GLN A 445 -21.77 -10.75 15.50
C GLN A 445 -22.24 -9.31 15.74
N ALA A 446 -23.54 -9.01 15.57
CA ALA A 446 -24.10 -7.66 15.67
C ALA A 446 -23.40 -6.64 14.73
N LEU A 447 -22.83 -7.10 13.63
CA LEU A 447 -22.18 -6.27 12.63
C LEU A 447 -23.23 -5.75 11.66
N THR A 448 -23.75 -4.58 11.98
CA THR A 448 -24.78 -3.85 11.24
C THR A 448 -24.28 -3.36 9.86
N PRO A 449 -25.17 -3.09 8.88
CA PRO A 449 -24.76 -2.69 7.54
C PRO A 449 -23.95 -1.39 7.47
N CYS A 450 -24.17 -0.42 8.38
CA CYS A 450 -23.38 0.81 8.40
C CYS A 450 -21.92 0.52 8.77
N VAL A 451 -21.68 -0.30 9.80
CA VAL A 451 -20.34 -0.80 10.17
C VAL A 451 -19.70 -1.58 9.02
N GLN A 452 -20.45 -2.47 8.36
CA GLN A 452 -19.95 -3.24 7.21
C GLN A 452 -19.56 -2.33 6.03
N SER A 453 -20.36 -1.30 5.74
CA SER A 453 -20.08 -0.33 4.68
C SER A 453 -18.82 0.47 4.96
N PHE A 454 -18.63 0.93 6.20
CA PHE A 454 -17.41 1.63 6.59
C PHE A 454 -16.18 0.73 6.45
N CYS A 455 -16.23 -0.47 7.01
CA CYS A 455 -15.11 -1.41 6.99
C CYS A 455 -14.75 -1.87 5.58
N SER A 456 -15.74 -2.11 4.70
CA SER A 456 -15.48 -2.47 3.31
C SER A 456 -14.90 -1.32 2.49
N ALA A 457 -15.35 -0.07 2.73
CA ALA A 457 -14.77 1.11 2.08
C ALA A 457 -13.32 1.37 2.52
N LEU A 458 -12.99 1.16 3.79
CA LEU A 458 -11.61 1.24 4.28
C LEU A 458 -10.75 0.09 3.74
N ASP A 459 -11.22 -1.15 3.85
CA ASP A 459 -10.45 -2.33 3.46
C ASP A 459 -10.15 -2.37 1.96
N SER A 460 -11.12 -1.99 1.10
CA SER A 460 -10.90 -1.90 -0.35
C SER A 460 -9.84 -0.85 -0.75
N LYS A 461 -9.74 0.25 0.00
CA LYS A 461 -8.67 1.24 -0.21
C LYS A 461 -7.32 0.74 0.26
N LEU A 462 -7.29 0.01 1.39
CA LEU A 462 -6.08 -0.65 1.88
C LEU A 462 -5.61 -1.75 0.91
N GLU A 463 -6.54 -2.55 0.38
CA GLU A 463 -6.29 -3.57 -0.65
C GLU A 463 -5.67 -2.94 -1.90
N ALA A 464 -6.30 -1.91 -2.46
CA ALA A 464 -5.79 -1.23 -3.65
C ALA A 464 -4.37 -0.66 -3.46
N ARG A 465 -4.03 -0.21 -2.24
CA ARG A 465 -2.67 0.26 -1.91
C ARG A 465 -1.68 -0.89 -1.72
N LEU A 466 -2.10 -1.95 -1.04
CA LEU A 466 -1.28 -3.14 -0.86
C LEU A 466 -0.96 -3.77 -2.23
N ASP A 467 -1.94 -3.91 -3.11
CA ASP A 467 -1.77 -4.47 -4.45
C ASP A 467 -0.82 -3.63 -5.33
N ASP A 468 -0.91 -2.30 -5.25
CA ASP A 468 0.01 -1.40 -5.95
C ASP A 468 1.45 -1.60 -5.44
N LEU A 469 1.64 -1.74 -4.12
CA LEU A 469 2.94 -1.95 -3.49
C LEU A 469 3.51 -3.36 -3.70
N LEU A 470 2.66 -4.40 -3.76
CA LEU A 470 3.08 -5.78 -4.00
C LEU A 470 3.84 -5.94 -5.32
N SER A 471 3.61 -5.05 -6.30
CA SER A 471 4.41 -5.02 -7.53
C SER A 471 5.88 -4.60 -7.32
N TYR A 472 6.18 -3.88 -6.24
CA TYR A 472 7.53 -3.49 -5.86
C TYR A 472 8.23 -4.55 -4.99
N LEU A 473 7.47 -5.48 -4.40
CA LEU A 473 7.95 -6.55 -3.53
C LEU A 473 8.05 -7.90 -4.27
N PRO A 474 8.89 -8.85 -3.81
CA PRO A 474 8.93 -10.19 -4.39
C PRO A 474 7.59 -10.94 -4.25
N THR A 475 7.09 -11.61 -5.28
CA THR A 475 5.91 -12.48 -5.15
C THR A 475 6.28 -13.73 -4.36
N ASP A 476 5.55 -14.04 -3.29
CA ASP A 476 5.82 -15.21 -2.44
C ASP A 476 5.67 -16.52 -3.24
N SER A 477 6.79 -17.16 -3.58
CA SER A 477 7.01 -18.63 -3.68
C SER A 477 8.17 -19.10 -4.57
N SER A 478 8.83 -18.26 -5.37
CA SER A 478 9.91 -18.72 -6.28
C SER A 478 11.33 -18.30 -5.90
N ALA A 479 11.53 -17.24 -5.11
CA ALA A 479 12.87 -16.66 -4.93
C ALA A 479 13.71 -17.27 -3.78
N ILE A 480 13.11 -18.00 -2.83
CA ILE A 480 13.84 -18.48 -1.63
C ILE A 480 14.47 -19.88 -1.84
N LYS A 481 14.21 -20.56 -2.97
CA LYS A 481 14.86 -21.85 -3.31
C LYS A 481 16.09 -21.75 -4.22
N GLU A 482 16.46 -20.58 -4.71
CA GLU A 482 17.64 -20.40 -5.58
C GLU A 482 18.83 -19.72 -4.88
N ALA A 483 19.04 -20.01 -3.60
CA ALA A 483 20.31 -19.77 -2.92
C ALA A 483 20.62 -21.03 -2.09
N ALA A 484 21.54 -21.93 -2.45
CA ALA A 484 22.86 -21.81 -3.07
C ALA A 484 23.33 -23.17 -3.66
N PRO A 485 24.56 -23.35 -4.17
CA PRO A 485 25.35 -22.55 -5.11
C PRO A 485 25.88 -23.39 -6.31
N THR A 486 25.95 -22.81 -7.51
CA THR A 486 27.03 -23.02 -8.51
C THR A 486 26.76 -22.09 -9.70
N GLY A 487 27.39 -20.92 -9.71
CA GLY A 487 27.25 -19.92 -10.76
C GLY A 487 27.08 -18.54 -10.13
N GLN A 488 28.02 -17.63 -10.41
CA GLN A 488 28.04 -16.26 -9.91
C GLN A 488 26.69 -15.56 -10.17
N PRO A 489 26.21 -14.67 -9.27
CA PRO A 489 24.96 -13.96 -9.50
C PRO A 489 25.15 -13.01 -10.69
N ARG A 490 24.62 -13.38 -11.86
CA ARG A 490 24.63 -12.56 -13.09
C ARG A 490 23.59 -11.44 -13.02
N SER A 491 23.54 -10.68 -11.92
CA SER A 491 22.59 -9.57 -11.78
C SER A 491 23.33 -8.28 -11.48
N ALA A 492 22.91 -7.18 -12.15
CA ALA A 492 23.57 -5.89 -12.01
C ALA A 492 23.37 -5.25 -10.62
N PHE A 493 22.25 -5.54 -9.95
CA PHE A 493 21.94 -5.13 -8.59
C PHE A 493 20.77 -5.97 -8.03
N ASP A 494 20.60 -5.99 -6.70
CA ASP A 494 19.47 -6.66 -6.06
C ASP A 494 18.18 -5.84 -6.24
N ARG A 495 17.26 -6.38 -7.06
CA ARG A 495 15.94 -5.79 -7.38
C ARG A 495 15.08 -5.51 -6.15
N TYR A 496 15.26 -6.28 -5.07
CA TYR A 496 14.41 -6.23 -3.89
C TYR A 496 15.18 -5.91 -2.60
N ALA A 497 16.39 -5.34 -2.71
CA ALA A 497 17.20 -4.92 -1.55
C ALA A 497 16.40 -4.05 -0.57
N ASP A 498 15.53 -3.20 -1.10
CA ASP A 498 14.72 -2.26 -0.33
C ASP A 498 13.47 -2.87 0.31
N ALA A 499 13.16 -4.15 0.08
CA ALA A 499 11.90 -4.75 0.49
C ALA A 499 11.60 -4.58 1.99
N GLY A 500 12.61 -4.70 2.86
CA GLY A 500 12.47 -4.47 4.30
C GLY A 500 12.10 -3.03 4.65
N THR A 501 12.70 -2.05 3.95
CA THR A 501 12.40 -0.61 4.11
C THR A 501 10.98 -0.31 3.64
N VAL A 502 10.58 -0.85 2.48
CA VAL A 502 9.24 -0.68 1.91
C VAL A 502 8.15 -1.27 2.82
N GLU A 503 8.35 -2.48 3.34
CA GLU A 503 7.44 -3.07 4.33
C GLU A 503 7.42 -2.27 5.64
N GLY A 504 8.55 -1.67 6.02
CA GLY A 504 8.67 -0.74 7.14
C GLY A 504 7.81 0.51 6.98
N LEU A 505 7.91 1.18 5.82
CA LEU A 505 7.13 2.37 5.46
C LEU A 505 5.63 2.07 5.40
N LEU A 506 5.25 0.98 4.72
CA LEU A 506 3.85 0.53 4.65
C LEU A 506 3.26 0.35 6.05
N ARG A 507 3.98 -0.38 6.92
CA ARG A 507 3.56 -0.62 8.30
C ARG A 507 3.43 0.68 9.08
N HIS A 508 4.41 1.58 8.96
CA HIS A 508 4.40 2.86 9.68
C HIS A 508 3.19 3.70 9.28
N HIS A 509 2.99 3.95 7.98
CA HIS A 509 1.89 4.79 7.50
C HIS A 509 0.51 4.14 7.72
N CYS A 510 0.40 2.81 7.64
CA CYS A 510 -0.83 2.11 7.96
C CYS A 510 -1.22 2.25 9.45
N VAL A 511 -0.25 2.12 10.37
CA VAL A 511 -0.48 2.35 11.81
C VAL A 511 -0.87 3.81 12.07
N THR A 512 -0.16 4.76 11.47
CA THR A 512 -0.48 6.19 11.59
C THR A 512 -1.89 6.51 11.06
N CYS A 513 -2.30 5.89 9.95
CA CYS A 513 -3.65 6.02 9.40
C CYS A 513 -4.72 5.54 10.39
N ILE A 514 -4.54 4.38 11.02
CA ILE A 514 -5.50 3.88 12.03
C ILE A 514 -5.47 4.74 13.30
N HIS A 515 -4.30 5.22 13.75
CA HIS A 515 -4.23 6.15 14.87
C HIS A 515 -4.95 7.47 14.57
N HIS A 516 -4.95 7.95 13.32
CA HIS A 516 -5.74 9.11 12.92
C HIS A 516 -7.24 8.84 13.06
N VAL A 517 -7.74 7.71 12.54
CA VAL A 517 -9.15 7.31 12.67
C VAL A 517 -9.55 7.15 14.15
N LEU A 518 -8.70 6.51 14.95
CA LEU A 518 -8.88 6.40 16.40
C LEU A 518 -8.89 7.76 17.10
N GLY A 519 -8.07 8.70 16.64
CA GLY A 519 -8.07 10.09 17.11
C GLY A 519 -9.42 10.75 16.89
N CYS A 520 -9.99 10.65 15.68
CA CYS A 520 -11.31 11.17 15.38
C CYS A 520 -12.41 10.52 16.25
N VAL A 521 -12.38 9.20 16.41
CA VAL A 521 -13.32 8.49 17.30
C VAL A 521 -13.19 8.98 18.75
N ARG A 522 -11.95 9.18 19.24
CA ARG A 522 -11.70 9.66 20.60
C ARG A 522 -12.24 11.07 20.82
N GLU A 523 -12.05 11.98 19.85
CA GLU A 523 -12.58 13.35 19.90
C GLU A 523 -14.11 13.34 20.03
N GLU A 524 -14.79 12.53 19.21
CA GLU A 524 -16.25 12.41 19.24
C GLU A 524 -16.77 11.76 20.54
N LEU A 525 -16.09 10.73 21.06
CA LEU A 525 -16.45 10.10 22.33
C LEU A 525 -16.25 11.04 23.53
N GLN A 526 -15.17 11.82 23.55
CA GLN A 526 -14.92 12.82 24.59
C GLN A 526 -15.95 13.96 24.54
N SER A 527 -16.30 14.41 23.33
CA SER A 527 -17.39 15.37 23.11
C SER A 527 -18.71 14.84 23.69
N ALA A 528 -19.07 13.59 23.39
CA ALA A 528 -20.26 12.95 23.93
C ALA A 528 -20.25 12.83 25.46
N GLN A 529 -19.11 12.50 26.08
CA GLN A 529 -18.98 12.39 27.53
C GLN A 529 -19.07 13.75 28.25
N SER A 530 -18.41 14.79 27.73
CA SER A 530 -18.38 16.11 28.38
C SER A 530 -19.78 16.75 28.49
N LEU A 531 -20.63 16.53 27.49
CA LEU A 531 -21.99 17.05 27.45
C LEU A 531 -22.94 16.29 28.38
N GLN A 532 -22.63 15.03 28.75
CA GLN A 532 -23.40 14.27 29.75
C GLN A 532 -23.21 14.80 31.18
N GLY A 533 -22.09 15.47 31.47
CA GLY A 533 -21.82 16.05 32.79
C GLY A 533 -22.53 17.38 33.07
N GLY A 534 -23.03 18.06 32.03
CA GLY A 534 -23.53 19.44 32.13
C GLY A 534 -25.05 19.64 32.10
N GLN A 535 -25.86 18.61 31.79
CA GLN A 535 -27.32 18.70 31.75
C GLN A 535 -27.98 17.69 32.71
N GLU A 536 -29.01 18.13 33.44
CA GLU A 536 -29.89 17.26 34.25
C GLU A 536 -30.83 16.39 33.39
N ASP A 537 -30.96 16.71 32.10
CA ASP A 537 -31.74 15.94 31.14
C ASP A 537 -30.95 14.75 30.57
N ALA A 538 -31.63 13.61 30.42
CA ALA A 538 -31.05 12.39 29.86
C ALA A 538 -30.44 12.66 28.45
N PRO A 539 -29.27 12.09 28.12
CA PRO A 539 -28.64 12.29 26.82
C PRO A 539 -29.58 11.86 25.70
N SER A 540 -29.63 12.63 24.61
CA SER A 540 -30.49 12.31 23.47
C SER A 540 -30.13 10.93 22.89
N ASP A 541 -31.13 10.07 22.70
CA ASP A 541 -30.96 8.70 22.16
C ASP A 541 -30.09 8.64 20.90
N ALA A 542 -30.20 9.63 20.01
CA ALA A 542 -29.44 9.71 18.77
C ALA A 542 -27.91 9.71 19.00
N ARG A 543 -27.44 10.45 20.01
CA ARG A 543 -26.02 10.52 20.36
C ARG A 543 -25.52 9.24 21.03
N LEU A 544 -26.35 8.58 21.83
CA LEU A 544 -26.02 7.26 22.38
C LEU A 544 -25.89 6.22 21.26
N ASN A 545 -26.71 6.30 20.21
CA ASN A 545 -26.59 5.42 19.05
C ASN A 545 -25.29 5.67 18.28
N ALA A 546 -24.85 6.93 18.14
CA ALA A 546 -23.54 7.28 17.59
C ALA A 546 -22.37 6.70 18.42
N VAL A 547 -22.44 6.79 19.76
CA VAL A 547 -21.46 6.17 20.67
C VAL A 547 -21.40 4.65 20.48
N LEU A 548 -22.56 3.98 20.43
CA LEU A 548 -22.65 2.54 20.22
C LEU A 548 -22.14 2.09 18.84
N PHE A 549 -22.42 2.88 17.80
CA PHE A 549 -21.87 2.66 16.45
C PHE A 549 -20.34 2.68 16.49
N MET A 550 -19.72 3.70 17.10
CA MET A 550 -18.26 3.78 17.24
C MET A 550 -17.68 2.61 18.06
N ALA A 551 -18.40 2.16 19.10
CA ALA A 551 -18.00 1.01 19.90
C ALA A 551 -17.91 -0.28 19.07
N ARG A 552 -18.92 -0.54 18.24
CA ARG A 552 -18.97 -1.68 17.31
C ARG A 552 -17.96 -1.53 16.17
N LEU A 553 -17.82 -0.32 15.63
CA LEU A 553 -16.86 -0.03 14.57
C LEU A 553 -15.44 -0.41 15.00
N CYS A 554 -15.00 0.05 16.17
CA CYS A 554 -13.67 -0.25 16.69
C CYS A 554 -13.42 -1.75 16.90
N GLN A 555 -14.42 -2.52 17.34
CA GLN A 555 -14.30 -3.99 17.45
C GLN A 555 -14.17 -4.64 16.07
N SER A 556 -15.01 -4.20 15.13
CA SER A 556 -15.13 -4.80 13.82
C SER A 556 -13.94 -4.56 12.90
N LEU A 557 -13.21 -3.44 13.04
CA LEU A 557 -12.09 -3.08 12.16
C LEU A 557 -11.01 -4.17 12.08
N THR A 558 -10.75 -4.86 13.19
CA THR A 558 -9.74 -5.93 13.20
C THR A 558 -10.18 -7.21 12.51
N GLU A 559 -11.49 -7.43 12.38
CA GLU A 559 -12.08 -8.64 11.80
C GLU A 559 -12.58 -8.43 10.36
N LEU A 560 -13.07 -7.23 10.04
CA LEU A 560 -13.65 -6.87 8.75
C LEU A 560 -12.64 -6.26 7.77
N CYS A 561 -11.47 -5.83 8.25
CA CYS A 561 -10.42 -5.29 7.40
C CYS A 561 -9.18 -6.23 7.38
N PRO A 562 -9.22 -7.35 6.62
CA PRO A 562 -8.06 -8.25 6.51
C PRO A 562 -6.82 -7.56 5.93
N HIS A 563 -6.98 -6.56 5.06
CA HIS A 563 -5.86 -5.83 4.47
C HIS A 563 -5.15 -4.94 5.47
N LEU A 564 -5.83 -4.50 6.53
CA LEU A 564 -5.20 -3.82 7.66
C LEU A 564 -4.17 -4.73 8.35
N LYS A 565 -4.56 -5.98 8.66
CA LYS A 565 -3.63 -6.97 9.24
C LYS A 565 -2.45 -7.25 8.29
N ARG A 566 -2.71 -7.38 6.99
CA ARG A 566 -1.67 -7.62 5.98
C ARG A 566 -0.69 -6.45 5.84
N CYS A 567 -1.16 -5.20 5.85
CA CYS A 567 -0.29 -4.03 5.78
C CYS A 567 0.64 -3.91 6.99
N ILE A 568 0.19 -4.32 8.18
CA ILE A 568 0.99 -4.24 9.41
C ILE A 568 1.96 -5.42 9.52
N LEU A 569 1.50 -6.64 9.26
CA LEU A 569 2.32 -7.85 9.41
C LEU A 569 3.22 -8.12 8.19
N GLY A 570 2.91 -7.58 7.02
CA GLY A 570 3.59 -7.92 5.76
C GLY A 570 3.51 -9.42 5.50
N ARG A 571 4.58 -9.99 4.91
CA ARG A 571 4.69 -11.43 4.60
C ARG A 571 4.53 -12.35 5.81
N SER A 572 4.94 -11.89 7.00
CA SER A 572 4.81 -12.68 8.23
C SER A 572 3.35 -12.99 8.60
N GLY A 573 2.39 -12.21 8.09
CA GLY A 573 0.96 -12.42 8.32
C GLY A 573 0.28 -13.42 7.37
N SER A 574 0.90 -13.76 6.22
CA SER A 574 0.30 -14.66 5.22
C SER A 574 0.34 -16.13 5.63
N ALA A 575 1.29 -16.52 6.48
CA ALA A 575 1.38 -17.89 7.00
C ALA A 575 0.36 -18.16 8.13
N GLU A 576 -0.02 -17.13 8.90
CA GLU A 576 -0.96 -17.27 10.01
C GLU A 576 -2.44 -17.29 9.59
N THR A 577 -2.80 -16.81 8.40
CA THR A 577 -4.20 -16.94 7.90
C THR A 577 -4.62 -18.40 7.72
N ALA A 578 -3.67 -19.35 7.65
CA ALA A 578 -3.95 -20.79 7.57
C ALA A 578 -4.03 -21.49 8.94
N LEU A 579 -3.55 -20.86 10.02
CA LEU A 579 -3.41 -21.50 11.34
C LEU A 579 -3.75 -20.52 12.47
N LYS A 580 -5.05 -20.47 12.80
CA LYS A 580 -5.69 -20.12 14.10
C LYS A 580 -6.48 -18.80 14.15
N GLU A 581 -7.79 -18.97 14.36
CA GLU A 581 -8.49 -18.56 15.60
C GLU A 581 -9.47 -19.68 16.00
N THR A 582 -8.97 -20.89 16.28
CA THR A 582 -9.77 -21.88 17.02
C THR A 582 -9.88 -21.37 18.45
N ARG A 583 -11.11 -21.05 18.88
CA ARG A 583 -11.46 -20.77 20.28
C ARG A 583 -10.59 -21.60 21.22
N SER A 584 -9.81 -20.94 22.07
CA SER A 584 -9.06 -21.58 23.14
C SER A 584 -10.05 -22.18 24.14
N ALA A 585 -10.50 -23.41 23.87
CA ALA A 585 -11.07 -24.26 24.88
C ALA A 585 -9.99 -24.45 25.97
N LYS A 586 -10.28 -23.95 27.19
CA LYS A 586 -9.48 -24.13 28.40
C LYS A 586 -9.10 -25.61 28.54
N LYS A 587 -7.89 -26.00 28.12
CA LYS A 587 -7.17 -27.14 28.68
C LYS A 587 -6.12 -26.58 29.62
N LEU A 588 -6.41 -26.68 30.91
CA LEU A 588 -5.49 -26.42 32.00
C LEU A 588 -4.32 -27.42 31.90
N GLY A 589 -3.20 -26.96 31.34
CA GLY A 589 -1.93 -27.68 31.30
C GLY A 589 -0.81 -26.69 31.55
N LYS A 590 -0.11 -26.84 32.68
CA LYS A 590 1.02 -26.02 33.10
C LYS A 590 2.13 -26.04 32.03
N GLY A 591 2.56 -24.85 31.60
CA GLY A 591 3.70 -24.67 30.71
C GLY A 591 3.61 -23.36 29.94
N LYS A 592 3.75 -22.21 30.61
CA LYS A 592 3.98 -20.92 29.92
C LYS A 592 5.41 -20.92 29.37
N VAL A 593 5.57 -21.38 28.13
CA VAL A 593 6.63 -20.86 27.27
C VAL A 593 6.05 -19.58 26.68
N ALA A 594 6.53 -18.43 27.14
CA ALA A 594 6.20 -17.16 26.53
C ALA A 594 6.65 -17.23 25.07
N GLN A 595 5.69 -17.31 24.14
CA GLN A 595 5.96 -17.25 22.71
C GLN A 595 6.61 -15.88 22.46
N GLU A 596 7.88 -15.84 22.04
CA GLU A 596 8.56 -14.60 21.67
C GLU A 596 7.75 -13.90 20.57
N VAL A 597 7.02 -12.86 20.95
CA VAL A 597 6.21 -12.06 20.03
C VAL A 597 7.19 -11.22 19.23
N THR A 598 7.25 -11.43 17.92
CA THR A 598 8.06 -10.59 17.03
C THR A 598 7.64 -9.12 17.18
N PRO A 599 8.57 -8.15 17.03
CA PRO A 599 8.24 -6.72 17.21
C PRO A 599 7.12 -6.26 16.26
N VAL A 600 6.97 -6.90 15.10
CA VAL A 600 5.90 -6.67 14.13
C VAL A 600 4.55 -7.16 14.65
N GLN A 601 4.50 -8.36 15.25
CA GLN A 601 3.30 -8.89 15.87
C GLN A 601 2.88 -8.05 17.09
N ALA A 602 3.85 -7.57 17.88
CA ALA A 602 3.58 -6.68 19.01
C ALA A 602 2.89 -5.38 18.56
N LYS A 603 3.29 -4.79 17.41
CA LYS A 603 2.62 -3.61 16.84
C LYS A 603 1.16 -3.90 16.47
N TRP A 604 0.87 -5.04 15.83
CA TRP A 604 -0.51 -5.43 15.52
C TRP A 604 -1.35 -5.64 16.78
N GLN A 605 -0.80 -6.31 17.79
CA GLN A 605 -1.49 -6.49 19.08
C GLN A 605 -1.73 -5.15 19.80
N GLY A 606 -0.79 -4.20 19.68
CA GLY A 606 -0.96 -2.83 20.18
C GLY A 606 -2.16 -2.13 19.55
N VAL A 607 -2.25 -2.11 18.21
CA VAL A 607 -3.39 -1.52 17.49
C VAL A 607 -4.72 -2.21 17.87
N LYS A 608 -4.74 -3.54 17.98
CA LYS A 608 -5.92 -4.29 18.43
C LYS A 608 -6.33 -3.92 19.86
N ALA A 609 -5.37 -3.76 20.76
CA ALA A 609 -5.63 -3.35 22.13
C ALA A 609 -6.17 -1.92 22.23
N GLU A 610 -5.63 -0.98 21.45
CA GLU A 610 -6.12 0.40 21.41
C GLU A 610 -7.55 0.51 20.86
N LEU A 611 -7.84 -0.22 19.77
CA LEU A 611 -9.21 -0.34 19.22
C LEU A 611 -10.18 -0.90 20.25
N LEU A 612 -9.79 -1.97 20.95
CA LEU A 612 -10.60 -2.56 22.01
C LEU A 612 -10.80 -1.58 23.18
N GLN A 613 -9.77 -0.84 23.56
CA GLN A 613 -9.85 0.17 24.61
C GLN A 613 -10.84 1.29 24.26
N GLN A 614 -10.80 1.83 23.04
CA GLN A 614 -11.76 2.85 22.60
C GLN A 614 -13.19 2.28 22.53
N SER A 615 -13.34 1.02 22.11
CA SER A 615 -14.64 0.35 22.14
C SER A 615 -15.20 0.23 23.56
N LEU A 616 -14.40 -0.23 24.52
CA LEU A 616 -14.81 -0.36 25.91
C LEU A 616 -15.16 1.00 26.53
N PHE A 617 -14.41 2.05 26.19
CA PHE A 617 -14.69 3.41 26.63
C PHE A 617 -16.03 3.93 26.09
N ALA A 618 -16.33 3.69 24.81
CA ALA A 618 -17.63 4.01 24.24
C ALA A 618 -18.79 3.27 24.93
N TYR A 619 -18.61 1.98 25.22
CA TYR A 619 -19.60 1.22 25.99
C TYR A 619 -19.77 1.73 27.42
N GLN A 620 -18.71 2.21 28.09
CA GLN A 620 -18.80 2.81 29.42
C GLN A 620 -19.67 4.08 29.42
N ILE A 621 -19.52 4.95 28.40
CA ILE A 621 -20.36 6.14 28.21
C ILE A 621 -21.83 5.75 28.08
N TRP A 622 -22.12 4.73 27.27
CA TRP A 622 -23.49 4.21 27.13
C TRP A 622 -24.02 3.60 28.43
N SER A 623 -23.25 2.74 29.10
CA SER A 623 -23.66 2.08 30.34
C SER A 623 -23.97 3.09 31.44
N SER A 624 -23.12 4.08 31.64
CA SER A 624 -23.36 5.14 32.62
C SER A 624 -24.64 5.94 32.32
N ALA A 625 -24.85 6.33 31.06
CA ALA A 625 -26.04 7.07 30.65
C ALA A 625 -27.34 6.28 30.84
N VAL A 626 -27.36 5.01 30.40
CA VAL A 626 -28.55 4.14 30.52
C VAL A 626 -28.86 3.86 31.99
N THR A 627 -27.85 3.52 32.79
CA THR A 627 -28.05 3.26 34.22
C THR A 627 -28.60 4.50 34.92
N LYS A 628 -28.00 5.68 34.70
CA LYS A 628 -28.46 6.93 35.32
C LYS A 628 -29.92 7.23 34.96
N GLY A 629 -30.29 7.11 33.68
CA GLY A 629 -31.67 7.35 33.22
C GLY A 629 -32.69 6.37 33.80
N LEU A 630 -32.38 5.08 33.80
CA LEU A 630 -33.29 4.05 34.33
C LEU A 630 -33.43 4.12 35.86
N VAL A 631 -32.32 4.31 36.57
CA VAL A 631 -32.32 4.38 38.04
C VAL A 631 -32.94 5.69 38.55
N GLN A 632 -32.90 6.78 37.80
CA GLN A 632 -33.61 8.01 38.16
C GLN A 632 -35.13 7.78 38.24
N CYS A 633 -35.71 7.04 37.29
CA CYS A 633 -37.13 6.65 37.32
C CYS A 633 -37.46 5.74 38.51
N PHE A 634 -36.58 4.77 38.80
CA PHE A 634 -36.67 3.90 39.98
C PHE A 634 -36.66 4.72 41.28
N THR A 635 -35.66 5.59 41.43
CA THR A 635 -35.44 6.44 42.62
C THR A 635 -36.64 7.35 42.86
N ARG A 636 -37.16 7.99 41.80
CA ARG A 636 -38.35 8.83 41.90
C ARG A 636 -39.53 8.05 42.47
N THR A 637 -39.73 6.80 42.06
CA THR A 637 -40.85 5.97 42.53
C THR A 637 -40.63 5.46 43.95
N LEU A 638 -39.39 5.07 44.29
CA LEU A 638 -39.00 4.58 45.62
C LEU A 638 -39.22 5.64 46.72
N LEU A 639 -38.88 6.90 46.43
CA LEU A 639 -38.96 8.01 47.38
C LEU A 639 -40.37 8.61 47.51
N LEU A 640 -41.36 8.15 46.71
CA LEU A 640 -42.75 8.63 46.87
C LEU A 640 -43.35 8.11 48.18
N ASP A 641 -43.59 9.03 49.12
CA ASP A 641 -44.03 8.71 50.48
C ASP A 641 -45.51 9.03 50.76
N THR A 642 -46.39 8.73 49.80
CA THR A 642 -47.83 8.89 49.98
C THR A 642 -48.50 7.54 50.23
N ALA A 643 -49.60 7.50 50.98
CA ALA A 643 -50.36 6.25 51.19
C ALA A 643 -50.80 5.63 49.84
N GLY A 644 -51.17 6.46 48.86
CA GLY A 644 -51.52 6.01 47.51
C GLY A 644 -50.35 5.40 46.75
N SER A 645 -49.14 5.96 46.84
CA SER A 645 -47.94 5.39 46.20
C SER A 645 -47.54 4.06 46.83
N VAL A 646 -47.57 3.95 48.17
CA VAL A 646 -47.29 2.68 48.87
C VAL A 646 -48.28 1.59 48.45
N LEU A 647 -49.58 1.90 48.40
CA LEU A 647 -50.60 0.96 47.93
C LEU A 647 -50.44 0.62 46.44
N ALA A 648 -50.05 1.57 45.60
CA ALA A 648 -49.76 1.31 44.19
C ALA A 648 -48.57 0.37 43.97
N THR A 649 -47.68 0.25 44.96
CA THR A 649 -46.53 -0.67 44.94
C THR A 649 -46.78 -2.01 45.63
N ALA A 650 -47.96 -2.20 46.22
CA ALA A 650 -48.32 -3.41 46.95
C ALA A 650 -48.43 -4.63 46.01
N THR A 651 -47.78 -5.72 46.39
CA THR A 651 -47.81 -6.99 45.66
C THR A 651 -48.70 -8.00 46.37
N ASN A 652 -49.10 -9.05 45.65
CA ASN A 652 -49.73 -10.19 46.27
C ASN A 652 -48.72 -11.02 47.07
N TRP A 653 -49.02 -11.30 48.33
CA TRP A 653 -48.16 -12.05 49.26
C TRP A 653 -48.60 -13.52 49.34
N ASP A 654 -47.65 -14.42 49.52
CA ASP A 654 -47.87 -15.86 49.62
C ASP A 654 -48.35 -16.21 51.03
N GLU A 655 -49.36 -17.06 51.16
CA GLU A 655 -49.87 -17.54 52.44
C GLU A 655 -49.15 -18.85 52.82
N ILE A 656 -48.46 -18.84 53.95
CA ILE A 656 -47.69 -19.98 54.46
C ILE A 656 -48.32 -20.41 55.78
N GLU A 657 -48.67 -21.69 55.86
CA GLU A 657 -49.16 -22.32 57.10
C GLU A 657 -47.96 -22.88 57.88
N ILE A 658 -47.72 -22.35 59.07
CA ILE A 658 -46.71 -22.86 60.01
C ILE A 658 -47.44 -23.65 61.10
N GLN A 659 -46.91 -24.83 61.42
CA GLN A 659 -47.41 -25.67 62.52
C GLN A 659 -46.46 -25.52 63.71
N GLU A 660 -46.97 -25.01 64.82
CA GLU A 660 -46.27 -24.95 66.09
C GLU A 660 -46.86 -25.98 67.06
N GLU A 661 -46.02 -26.77 67.73
CA GLU A 661 -46.46 -27.69 68.78
C GLU A 661 -46.56 -26.93 70.11
N THR A 662 -47.75 -26.91 70.72
CA THR A 662 -47.96 -26.31 72.05
C THR A 662 -47.29 -27.16 73.13
N GLU A 663 -47.03 -26.57 74.31
CA GLU A 663 -46.52 -27.29 75.49
C GLU A 663 -47.40 -28.48 75.93
N SER A 664 -48.64 -28.55 75.45
CA SER A 664 -49.61 -29.62 75.65
C SER A 664 -49.65 -30.68 74.54
N GLY A 665 -48.79 -30.59 73.52
CA GLY A 665 -48.71 -31.55 72.40
C GLY A 665 -49.76 -31.36 71.30
N ASN A 666 -50.47 -30.23 71.25
CA ASN A 666 -51.41 -29.91 70.18
C ASN A 666 -50.70 -29.05 69.12
N SER A 667 -50.93 -29.31 67.83
CA SER A 667 -50.40 -28.45 66.77
C SER A 667 -51.33 -27.26 66.49
N VAL A 668 -50.80 -26.04 66.58
CA VAL A 668 -51.47 -24.81 66.19
C VAL A 668 -50.98 -24.39 64.82
N THR A 669 -51.89 -24.25 63.87
CA THR A 669 -51.59 -23.73 62.52
C THR A 669 -51.72 -22.21 62.52
N SER A 670 -50.60 -21.51 62.37
CA SER A 670 -50.57 -20.06 62.14
C SER A 670 -50.43 -19.77 60.64
N LYS A 671 -51.13 -18.73 60.15
CA LYS A 671 -51.04 -18.29 58.75
C LYS A 671 -50.22 -17.02 58.65
N ILE A 672 -49.10 -17.12 57.94
CA ILE A 672 -48.17 -16.02 57.72
C ILE A 672 -48.27 -15.57 56.27
N ARG A 673 -48.20 -14.26 56.04
CA ARG A 673 -48.14 -13.68 54.69
C ARG A 673 -46.77 -13.09 54.45
N LEU A 674 -46.10 -13.52 53.40
CA LEU A 674 -44.79 -13.02 53.02
C LEU A 674 -44.73 -12.58 51.55
N PRO A 675 -43.88 -11.60 51.21
CA PRO A 675 -43.62 -11.26 49.82
C PRO A 675 -43.16 -12.49 49.02
N ALA A 676 -43.70 -12.65 47.82
CA ALA A 676 -43.25 -13.65 46.84
C ALA A 676 -42.83 -13.03 45.50
N GLN A 677 -43.01 -11.71 45.36
CA GLN A 677 -42.64 -10.95 44.18
C GLN A 677 -42.11 -9.58 44.59
N PRO A 678 -41.15 -9.01 43.84
CA PRO A 678 -40.69 -7.66 44.07
C PRO A 678 -41.73 -6.66 43.59
N SER A 679 -41.68 -5.45 44.11
CA SER A 679 -42.56 -4.37 43.68
C SER A 679 -42.44 -4.08 42.19
N TRP A 680 -43.50 -3.57 41.58
CA TRP A 680 -43.58 -3.39 40.12
C TRP A 680 -42.45 -2.52 39.56
N TYR A 681 -42.02 -1.49 40.30
CA TYR A 681 -40.98 -0.56 39.85
C TYR A 681 -39.58 -1.23 39.79
N VAL A 682 -39.34 -2.24 40.63
CA VAL A 682 -38.15 -3.12 40.56
C VAL A 682 -38.20 -3.98 39.29
N GLN A 683 -39.36 -4.57 39.00
CA GLN A 683 -39.56 -5.36 37.78
C GLN A 683 -39.40 -4.51 36.53
N CYS A 684 -39.95 -3.29 36.53
CA CYS A 684 -39.79 -2.33 35.45
C CYS A 684 -38.32 -1.94 35.24
N LEU A 685 -37.57 -1.66 36.31
CA LEU A 685 -36.13 -1.37 36.20
C LEU A 685 -35.38 -2.52 35.51
N LEU A 686 -35.54 -3.75 36.01
CA LEU A 686 -34.85 -4.93 35.47
C LEU A 686 -35.28 -5.24 34.03
N PHE A 687 -36.56 -5.09 33.71
CA PHE A 687 -37.08 -5.29 32.36
C PHE A 687 -36.56 -4.24 31.39
N SER A 688 -36.61 -2.96 31.74
CA SER A 688 -36.07 -1.89 30.90
C SER A 688 -34.56 -2.02 30.71
N LEU A 689 -33.81 -2.42 31.75
CA LEU A 689 -32.38 -2.71 31.61
C LEU A 689 -32.14 -3.88 30.64
N CYS A 690 -32.91 -4.95 30.74
CA CYS A 690 -32.82 -6.10 29.84
C CYS A 690 -33.19 -5.70 28.39
N GLN A 691 -34.20 -4.85 28.21
CA GLN A 691 -34.58 -4.33 26.89
C GLN A 691 -33.45 -3.50 26.26
N GLU A 692 -32.80 -2.63 27.03
CA GLU A 692 -31.66 -1.85 26.53
C GLU A 692 -30.48 -2.74 26.15
N VAL A 693 -30.15 -3.74 26.98
CA VAL A 693 -29.12 -4.74 26.66
C VAL A 693 -29.48 -5.51 25.39
N ASN A 694 -30.74 -5.90 25.22
CA ASN A 694 -31.20 -6.58 23.99
C ASN A 694 -31.10 -5.66 22.77
N ARG A 695 -31.53 -4.40 22.89
CA ARG A 695 -31.52 -3.39 21.82
C ARG A 695 -30.13 -3.19 21.23
N VAL A 696 -29.10 -3.19 22.06
CA VAL A 696 -27.71 -2.99 21.61
C VAL A 696 -27.01 -4.27 21.15
N GLY A 697 -27.70 -5.43 21.21
CA GLY A 697 -27.12 -6.72 20.82
C GLY A 697 -26.37 -7.41 21.96
N GLY A 698 -26.99 -7.55 23.14
CA GLY A 698 -26.38 -8.07 24.37
C GLY A 698 -25.62 -9.41 24.26
N HIS A 699 -25.93 -10.23 23.27
CA HIS A 699 -25.20 -11.47 22.97
C HIS A 699 -23.76 -11.24 22.46
N THR A 700 -23.43 -10.03 22.01
CA THR A 700 -22.11 -9.62 21.50
C THR A 700 -21.38 -8.64 22.41
N LEU A 701 -22.05 -8.13 23.45
CA LEU A 701 -21.43 -7.22 24.41
C LEU A 701 -20.22 -7.90 25.09
N PRO A 702 -19.09 -7.18 25.25
CA PRO A 702 -17.99 -7.68 26.05
C PRO A 702 -18.47 -8.02 27.47
N LYS A 703 -18.07 -9.19 28.00
CA LYS A 703 -18.45 -9.61 29.36
C LYS A 703 -18.14 -8.54 30.41
N VAL A 704 -16.99 -7.87 30.26
CA VAL A 704 -16.55 -6.78 31.15
C VAL A 704 -17.55 -5.62 31.13
N THR A 705 -18.07 -5.25 29.95
CA THR A 705 -19.09 -4.21 29.80
C THR A 705 -20.39 -4.57 30.52
N LEU A 706 -20.88 -5.80 30.33
CA LEU A 706 -22.12 -6.24 31.00
C LEU A 706 -21.95 -6.27 32.52
N GLN A 707 -20.83 -6.82 33.02
CA GLN A 707 -20.54 -6.84 34.46
C GLN A 707 -20.46 -5.43 35.04
N GLU A 708 -19.83 -4.50 34.33
CA GLU A 708 -19.72 -3.11 34.76
C GLU A 708 -21.07 -2.37 34.74
N LEU A 709 -21.91 -2.63 33.72
CA LEU A 709 -23.28 -2.12 33.64
C LEU A 709 -24.10 -2.56 34.86
N LEU A 710 -24.06 -3.86 35.17
CA LEU A 710 -24.81 -4.43 36.30
C LEU A 710 -24.29 -3.90 37.64
N ARG A 711 -22.97 -3.83 37.81
CA ARG A 711 -22.31 -3.27 38.99
C ARG A 711 -22.69 -1.79 39.21
N THR A 712 -22.65 -0.99 38.16
CA THR A 712 -23.01 0.44 38.21
C THR A 712 -24.49 0.60 38.52
N CYS A 713 -25.35 -0.24 37.93
CA CYS A 713 -26.79 -0.27 38.24
C CYS A 713 -27.05 -0.58 39.72
N MET A 714 -26.39 -1.59 40.27
CA MET A 714 -26.53 -1.94 41.69
C MET A 714 -26.06 -0.79 42.60
N ALA A 715 -24.94 -0.14 42.29
CA ALA A 715 -24.44 0.99 43.08
C ALA A 715 -25.40 2.18 43.10
N GLU A 716 -25.98 2.54 41.95
CA GLU A 716 -26.96 3.63 41.83
C GLU A 716 -28.29 3.28 42.52
N VAL A 717 -28.73 2.02 42.41
CA VAL A 717 -29.90 1.52 43.16
C VAL A 717 -29.65 1.59 44.67
N LEU A 718 -28.46 1.20 45.13
CA LEU A 718 -28.09 1.26 46.53
C LEU A 718 -28.10 2.70 47.05
N ALA A 719 -27.55 3.65 46.29
CA ALA A 719 -27.60 5.07 46.61
C ALA A 719 -29.05 5.59 46.74
N ALA A 720 -29.99 5.08 45.93
CA ALA A 720 -31.41 5.41 46.04
C ALA A 720 -32.03 4.89 47.36
N TYR A 721 -31.64 3.69 47.81
CA TYR A 721 -32.04 3.17 49.12
C TYR A 721 -31.39 3.93 50.27
N GLU A 722 -30.11 4.28 50.19
CA GLU A 722 -29.43 5.10 51.20
C GLU A 722 -30.12 6.46 51.36
N LYS A 723 -30.51 7.10 50.25
CA LYS A 723 -31.31 8.33 50.28
C LYS A 723 -32.69 8.14 50.94
N LEU A 724 -33.35 6.99 50.73
CA LEU A 724 -34.58 6.66 51.44
C LEU A 724 -34.34 6.54 52.96
N VAL A 725 -33.23 5.94 53.37
CA VAL A 725 -32.84 5.82 54.79
C VAL A 725 -32.65 7.21 55.41
N GLU A 726 -31.89 8.09 54.73
CA GLU A 726 -31.65 9.47 55.15
C GLU A 726 -32.97 10.25 55.32
N GLU A 727 -33.85 10.24 54.31
CA GLU A 727 -35.14 10.95 54.35
C GLU A 727 -36.05 10.47 55.49
N LYS A 728 -35.96 9.20 55.87
CA LYS A 728 -36.74 8.61 56.97
C LYS A 728 -36.15 8.89 58.35
N GLN A 729 -34.83 9.04 58.46
CA GLN A 729 -34.18 9.41 59.72
C GLN A 729 -34.41 10.88 60.08
N GLU A 730 -34.55 11.78 59.09
CA GLU A 730 -34.75 13.22 59.29
C GLU A 730 -36.10 13.62 59.93
N LYS A 731 -37.00 12.68 60.26
CA LYS A 731 -38.31 12.90 60.93
C LYS A 731 -39.01 14.22 60.55
N LYS A 732 -39.20 14.46 59.25
CA LYS A 732 -39.99 15.60 58.79
C LYS A 732 -41.46 15.43 59.17
N THR A 733 -42.07 16.46 59.76
CA THR A 733 -43.50 16.46 60.11
C THR A 733 -44.35 16.27 58.85
N GLY A 734 -45.01 15.11 58.71
CA GLY A 734 -45.89 14.78 57.57
C GLY A 734 -45.50 13.53 56.76
N THR A 735 -44.36 12.89 57.03
CA THR A 735 -43.96 11.63 56.35
C THR A 735 -44.73 10.41 56.84
N PHE A 736 -45.03 9.48 55.94
CA PHE A 736 -45.72 8.23 56.26
C PHE A 736 -44.78 7.28 57.04
N PRO A 737 -45.21 6.66 58.14
CA PRO A 737 -44.32 5.82 58.95
C PRO A 737 -43.86 4.57 58.18
N MET A 738 -42.63 4.11 58.43
CA MET A 738 -42.14 2.83 57.92
C MET A 738 -42.84 1.70 58.67
N THR A 739 -43.73 0.98 58.00
CA THR A 739 -44.42 -0.18 58.57
C THR A 739 -43.60 -1.46 58.36
N GLN A 740 -43.76 -2.45 59.23
CA GLN A 740 -43.12 -3.76 59.08
C GLN A 740 -43.39 -4.39 57.71
N ASN A 741 -44.62 -4.28 57.19
CA ASN A 741 -44.96 -4.82 55.87
C ASN A 741 -44.20 -4.12 54.74
N ARG A 742 -44.02 -2.80 54.83
CA ARG A 742 -43.23 -2.03 53.86
C ARG A 742 -41.76 -2.39 53.96
N ALA A 743 -41.22 -2.52 55.18
CA ALA A 743 -39.85 -2.96 55.40
C ALA A 743 -39.59 -4.36 54.82
N LEU A 744 -40.51 -5.31 55.01
CA LEU A 744 -40.44 -6.66 54.43
C LEU A 744 -40.45 -6.64 52.89
N GLN A 745 -41.30 -5.81 52.27
CA GLN A 745 -41.31 -5.68 50.81
C GLN A 745 -40.02 -5.05 50.28
N LEU A 746 -39.52 -3.98 50.91
CA LEU A 746 -38.27 -3.33 50.51
C LEU A 746 -37.05 -4.24 50.70
N LEU A 747 -37.04 -5.04 51.77
CA LEU A 747 -36.01 -6.05 52.03
C LEU A 747 -36.04 -7.14 50.94
N TYR A 748 -37.24 -7.60 50.55
CA TYR A 748 -37.40 -8.54 49.45
C TYR A 748 -36.90 -7.96 48.12
N ASP A 749 -37.26 -6.72 47.82
CA ASP A 749 -36.83 -5.99 46.62
C ASP A 749 -35.30 -5.88 46.55
N LEU A 750 -34.65 -5.43 47.63
CA LEU A 750 -33.20 -5.27 47.72
C LEU A 750 -32.46 -6.60 47.57
N ARG A 751 -32.92 -7.65 48.27
CA ARG A 751 -32.33 -9.01 48.16
C ARG A 751 -32.50 -9.56 46.74
N TYR A 752 -33.65 -9.36 46.10
CA TYR A 752 -33.88 -9.78 44.71
C TYR A 752 -32.97 -9.03 43.71
N LEU A 753 -32.87 -7.71 43.84
CA LEU A 753 -31.98 -6.87 43.02
C LEU A 753 -30.52 -7.29 43.19
N SER A 754 -30.08 -7.53 44.43
CA SER A 754 -28.72 -7.99 44.74
C SER A 754 -28.40 -9.32 44.05
N ILE A 755 -29.35 -10.28 43.99
CA ILE A 755 -29.14 -11.55 43.30
C ILE A 755 -29.04 -11.37 41.77
N ILE A 756 -29.87 -10.53 41.17
CA ILE A 756 -29.93 -10.37 39.71
C ILE A 756 -28.79 -9.48 39.17
N LEU A 757 -28.43 -8.42 39.90
CA LEU A 757 -27.44 -7.42 39.46
C LEU A 757 -26.00 -7.76 39.90
N THR A 758 -25.80 -8.68 40.84
CA THR A 758 -24.45 -9.08 41.26
C THR A 758 -23.95 -10.26 40.42
N ALA A 759 -23.03 -9.99 39.48
CA ALA A 759 -22.40 -11.03 38.69
C ALA A 759 -21.52 -11.94 39.54
N LYS A 760 -21.77 -13.26 39.53
CA LYS A 760 -20.84 -14.25 40.11
C LYS A 760 -19.66 -14.45 39.16
N SER A 761 -18.47 -13.96 39.52
CA SER A 761 -17.26 -14.16 38.72
C SER A 761 -16.72 -15.58 38.86
N GLU A 762 -16.46 -16.26 37.74
CA GLU A 762 -15.85 -17.61 37.64
C GLU A 762 -14.50 -17.74 38.40
N GLU A 763 -13.78 -16.64 38.63
CA GLU A 763 -12.46 -16.63 39.26
C GLU A 763 -12.46 -16.22 40.75
N ALA A 764 -13.60 -15.74 41.26
CA ALA A 764 -13.72 -15.39 42.66
C ALA A 764 -14.00 -16.66 43.48
N LYS A 765 -12.96 -17.21 44.12
CA LYS A 765 -13.16 -18.09 45.29
C LYS A 765 -14.17 -17.41 46.23
N PRO A 766 -15.13 -18.14 46.84
CA PRO A 766 -16.20 -17.58 47.67
C PRO A 766 -15.71 -16.84 48.93
N SER A 767 -14.40 -16.78 49.17
CA SER A 767 -13.76 -16.20 50.35
C SER A 767 -13.38 -14.72 50.25
N ARG A 768 -13.68 -14.02 49.14
CA ARG A 768 -13.42 -12.57 48.99
C ARG A 768 -14.54 -11.80 48.26
N ILE A 769 -15.80 -12.16 48.48
CA ILE A 769 -16.87 -11.19 48.27
C ILE A 769 -16.71 -10.20 49.42
N LYS A 770 -16.11 -9.03 49.16
CA LYS A 770 -16.25 -7.92 50.10
C LYS A 770 -17.75 -7.70 50.21
N HIS A 771 -18.32 -8.03 51.35
CA HIS A 771 -19.67 -7.63 51.70
C HIS A 771 -19.72 -6.12 51.54
N ASP A 772 -20.61 -5.65 50.68
CA ASP A 772 -20.73 -4.23 50.39
C ASP A 772 -21.36 -3.57 51.62
N SER A 773 -20.58 -2.81 52.38
CA SER A 773 -20.99 -2.26 53.69
C SER A 773 -22.26 -1.39 53.59
N GLY A 774 -22.52 -0.80 52.42
CA GLY A 774 -23.75 -0.05 52.17
C GLY A 774 -24.99 -0.96 52.08
N ILE A 775 -24.89 -2.13 51.43
CA ILE A 775 -25.99 -3.10 51.37
C ILE A 775 -26.33 -3.60 52.77
N GLU A 776 -25.31 -3.89 53.59
CA GLU A 776 -25.50 -4.29 54.99
C GLU A 776 -26.17 -3.18 55.80
N ALA A 777 -25.70 -1.93 55.70
CA ALA A 777 -26.30 -0.80 56.43
C ALA A 777 -27.79 -0.57 56.08
N VAL A 778 -28.15 -0.66 54.79
CA VAL A 778 -29.56 -0.56 54.37
C VAL A 778 -30.36 -1.77 54.86
N THR A 779 -29.77 -2.96 54.82
CA THR A 779 -30.41 -4.20 55.32
C THR A 779 -30.69 -4.10 56.82
N ASP A 780 -29.70 -3.70 57.62
CA ASP A 780 -29.83 -3.50 59.07
C ASP A 780 -30.91 -2.46 59.41
N PHE A 781 -30.98 -1.36 58.63
CA PHE A 781 -32.04 -0.37 58.79
C PHE A 781 -33.44 -0.95 58.53
N LEU A 782 -33.61 -1.75 57.48
CA LEU A 782 -34.88 -2.39 57.15
C LEU A 782 -35.26 -3.46 58.17
N GLU A 783 -34.30 -4.29 58.59
CA GLU A 783 -34.47 -5.34 59.61
C GLU A 783 -34.81 -4.73 60.99
N GLY A 784 -34.28 -3.55 61.33
CA GLY A 784 -34.64 -2.82 62.54
C GLY A 784 -36.10 -2.36 62.63
N HIS A 785 -36.87 -2.45 61.54
CA HIS A 785 -38.32 -2.18 61.52
C HIS A 785 -39.19 -3.45 61.50
N ILE A 786 -38.56 -4.63 61.65
CA ILE A 786 -39.21 -5.93 61.68
C ILE A 786 -39.00 -6.53 63.07
N ASP A 787 -40.01 -7.20 63.61
CA ASP A 787 -39.85 -7.90 64.90
C ASP A 787 -38.78 -9.00 64.78
N PRO A 788 -37.82 -9.12 65.72
CA PRO A 788 -36.74 -10.10 65.63
C PRO A 788 -37.21 -11.56 65.57
N PHE A 789 -38.30 -11.92 66.26
CA PHE A 789 -38.84 -13.28 66.19
C PHE A 789 -39.49 -13.54 64.84
N ASP A 790 -40.26 -12.57 64.35
CA ASP A 790 -40.82 -12.62 62.99
C ASP A 790 -39.72 -12.76 61.94
N LEU A 791 -38.62 -12.00 62.05
CA LEU A 791 -37.51 -12.04 61.10
C LEU A 791 -36.86 -13.43 61.00
N ASP A 792 -36.63 -14.10 62.14
CA ASP A 792 -36.06 -15.45 62.18
C ASP A 792 -37.01 -16.49 61.55
N VAL A 793 -38.31 -16.38 61.82
CA VAL A 793 -39.34 -17.26 61.24
C VAL A 793 -39.49 -16.99 59.73
N PHE A 794 -39.48 -15.73 59.30
CA PHE A 794 -39.75 -15.33 57.93
C PHE A 794 -38.57 -15.60 56.99
N THR A 795 -37.34 -15.44 57.46
CA THR A 795 -36.11 -15.55 56.64
C THR A 795 -36.00 -16.82 55.78
N PRO A 796 -36.19 -18.06 56.29
CA PRO A 796 -36.08 -19.27 55.46
C PRO A 796 -37.14 -19.31 54.36
N HIS A 797 -38.37 -18.88 54.66
CA HIS A 797 -39.46 -18.82 53.70
C HIS A 797 -39.25 -17.73 52.65
N LEU A 798 -38.77 -16.55 53.07
CA LEU A 798 -38.44 -15.43 52.20
C LEU A 798 -37.33 -15.81 51.21
N ASN A 799 -36.28 -16.50 51.68
CA ASN A 799 -35.21 -17.02 50.82
C ASN A 799 -35.71 -18.10 49.84
N SER A 800 -36.65 -18.97 50.25
CA SER A 800 -37.30 -19.94 49.36
C SER A 800 -38.10 -19.25 48.25
N ASN A 801 -38.88 -18.23 48.60
CA ASN A 801 -39.65 -17.42 47.66
C ASN A 801 -38.72 -16.68 46.67
N LEU A 802 -37.64 -16.07 47.17
CA LEU A 802 -36.61 -15.42 46.34
C LEU A 802 -36.00 -16.41 45.34
N ASN A 803 -35.49 -17.54 45.80
CA ASN A 803 -34.87 -18.55 44.92
C ASN A 803 -35.85 -19.05 43.85
N ARG A 804 -37.11 -19.30 44.25
CA ARG A 804 -38.17 -19.72 43.33
C ARG A 804 -38.43 -18.66 42.26
N LEU A 805 -38.48 -17.39 42.63
CA LEU A 805 -38.69 -16.29 41.70
C LEU A 805 -37.50 -16.09 40.77
N VAL A 806 -36.27 -16.05 41.30
CA VAL A 806 -35.06 -15.88 40.50
C VAL A 806 -34.97 -16.98 39.44
N GLN A 807 -35.29 -18.23 39.79
CA GLN A 807 -35.38 -19.32 38.83
C GLN A 807 -36.44 -19.06 37.76
N ARG A 808 -37.64 -18.59 38.13
CA ARG A 808 -38.72 -18.26 37.17
C ARG A 808 -38.34 -17.15 36.20
N THR A 809 -37.67 -16.11 36.70
CA THR A 809 -37.31 -14.92 35.91
C THR A 809 -35.98 -15.09 35.19
N SER A 810 -35.24 -16.18 35.41
CA SER A 810 -33.94 -16.46 34.77
C SER A 810 -33.98 -16.40 33.23
N VAL A 811 -35.05 -16.88 32.61
CA VAL A 811 -35.21 -16.83 31.15
C VAL A 811 -35.53 -15.40 30.69
N LEU A 812 -36.38 -14.70 31.44
CA LEU A 812 -36.79 -13.32 31.13
C LEU A 812 -35.60 -12.34 31.19
N PHE A 813 -34.76 -12.50 32.20
CA PHE A 813 -33.58 -11.65 32.44
C PHE A 813 -32.27 -12.36 32.06
N GLY A 814 -32.33 -13.34 31.14
CA GLY A 814 -31.17 -14.17 30.79
C GLY A 814 -29.98 -13.39 30.22
N LEU A 815 -30.24 -12.23 29.60
CA LEU A 815 -29.19 -11.30 29.15
C LEU A 815 -28.47 -10.59 30.30
N LEU A 816 -29.07 -10.50 31.49
CA LEU A 816 -28.49 -9.91 32.69
C LEU A 816 -27.81 -10.99 33.56
N THR A 817 -28.48 -12.12 33.79
CA THR A 817 -28.02 -13.17 34.72
C THR A 817 -27.04 -14.16 34.09
N GLY A 818 -26.92 -14.21 32.76
CA GLY A 818 -26.11 -15.18 32.04
C GLY A 818 -26.62 -16.63 32.14
N THR A 819 -25.94 -17.56 31.46
CA THR A 819 -26.30 -18.99 31.40
C THR A 819 -25.70 -19.84 32.52
N GLU A 820 -24.97 -19.22 33.46
CA GLU A 820 -24.20 -19.92 34.50
C GLU A 820 -25.07 -20.39 35.67
N HIS A 821 -26.28 -19.82 35.83
CA HIS A 821 -27.28 -20.32 36.77
C HIS A 821 -28.01 -21.55 36.21
N GLN A 822 -27.33 -22.69 36.18
CA GLN A 822 -28.00 -23.98 35.97
C GLN A 822 -28.82 -24.32 37.20
N TYR A 823 -30.07 -23.87 37.24
CA TYR A 823 -31.01 -24.31 38.25
C TYR A 823 -31.32 -25.79 38.04
N PRO A 824 -31.33 -26.62 39.10
CA PRO A 824 -31.73 -28.02 38.96
C PRO A 824 -33.15 -28.10 38.36
N GLY A 825 -33.32 -29.00 37.39
CA GLY A 825 -34.60 -29.24 36.74
C GLY A 825 -35.67 -29.60 37.78
N ARG A 826 -36.81 -28.89 37.74
CA ARG A 826 -37.95 -29.16 38.63
C ARG A 826 -38.38 -30.61 38.47
N SER A 827 -38.25 -31.41 39.52
CA SER A 827 -38.77 -32.79 39.60
C SER A 827 -40.18 -32.86 40.22
N GLY A 828 -40.90 -31.73 40.29
CA GLY A 828 -42.19 -31.62 40.96
C GLY A 828 -43.39 -31.87 40.04
N ALA A 829 -44.43 -32.54 40.56
CA ALA A 829 -45.70 -32.75 39.87
C ALA A 829 -46.40 -31.41 39.56
N LEU A 830 -46.86 -31.25 38.32
CA LEU A 830 -47.61 -30.11 37.77
C LEU A 830 -49.05 -30.00 38.34
N SER A 831 -49.25 -30.10 39.66
CA SER A 831 -50.60 -30.19 40.26
C SER A 831 -50.99 -29.08 41.23
N SER A 832 -50.25 -27.98 41.34
CA SER A 832 -50.69 -26.80 42.10
C SER A 832 -51.00 -25.66 41.13
N GLN A 833 -52.26 -25.19 41.12
CA GLN A 833 -52.61 -23.89 40.55
C GLN A 833 -51.98 -22.80 41.42
N GLU A 834 -50.71 -22.50 41.20
CA GLU A 834 -50.04 -21.39 41.87
C GLU A 834 -50.71 -20.06 41.47
N LEU A 835 -50.97 -19.21 42.46
CA LEU A 835 -51.49 -17.87 42.26
C LEU A 835 -50.48 -17.03 41.45
N HIS A 836 -50.90 -16.56 40.28
CA HIS A 836 -50.07 -15.80 39.33
C HIS A 836 -50.40 -14.30 39.32
N ASN A 837 -51.35 -13.87 40.13
CA ASN A 837 -51.75 -12.46 40.23
C ASN A 837 -50.68 -11.66 40.96
N ILE A 838 -50.18 -10.60 40.32
CA ILE A 838 -49.21 -9.66 40.89
C ILE A 838 -49.91 -8.65 41.80
N LEU A 839 -51.12 -8.21 41.43
CA LEU A 839 -51.93 -7.25 42.19
C LEU A 839 -52.93 -7.97 43.11
N PRO A 840 -53.16 -7.46 44.34
CA PRO A 840 -54.10 -8.03 45.30
C PRO A 840 -55.57 -7.68 44.98
N LEU A 841 -55.93 -7.59 43.71
CA LEU A 841 -57.24 -7.07 43.25
C LEU A 841 -58.29 -8.17 42.99
N ALA A 842 -57.90 -9.44 42.89
CA ALA A 842 -58.83 -10.56 42.75
C ALA A 842 -58.24 -11.89 43.23
N SER A 843 -58.99 -12.61 44.07
CA SER A 843 -58.81 -14.04 44.30
C SER A 843 -59.30 -14.80 43.05
N SER A 844 -58.39 -15.53 42.40
CA SER A 844 -58.69 -16.54 41.37
C SER A 844 -59.65 -16.12 40.24
N GLN A 845 -59.10 -15.66 39.12
CA GLN A 845 -59.78 -15.79 37.83
C GLN A 845 -59.32 -17.09 37.15
N ILE A 846 -60.28 -17.95 36.81
CA ILE A 846 -60.10 -19.02 35.84
C ILE A 846 -59.77 -18.34 34.50
N ARG A 847 -58.50 -18.27 34.10
CA ARG A 847 -58.12 -17.86 32.74
C ARG A 847 -57.28 -18.93 32.07
N PHE A 848 -57.84 -19.41 30.97
CA PHE A 848 -57.33 -20.42 30.04
C PHE A 848 -56.88 -21.71 30.71
N GLY A 849 -57.72 -22.75 30.60
CA GLY A 849 -57.17 -24.11 30.67
C GLY A 849 -55.98 -24.18 29.72
N LEU A 850 -54.83 -24.62 30.22
CA LEU A 850 -53.64 -24.90 29.42
C LEU A 850 -54.10 -25.50 28.09
N LEU A 851 -53.69 -24.91 26.96
CA LEU A 851 -53.82 -25.56 25.65
C LEU A 851 -53.44 -27.03 25.86
N PRO A 852 -54.28 -27.99 25.45
CA PRO A 852 -54.04 -29.39 25.74
C PRO A 852 -52.80 -29.84 24.97
N LEU A 853 -51.63 -29.62 25.56
CA LEU A 853 -50.42 -30.28 25.17
C LEU A 853 -50.60 -31.72 25.62
N SER A 854 -50.70 -32.62 24.65
CA SER A 854 -50.86 -34.06 24.82
C SER A 854 -49.95 -34.54 25.96
N MET A 855 -50.54 -34.87 27.10
CA MET A 855 -49.84 -35.41 28.25
C MET A 855 -49.15 -36.70 27.80
N SER A 856 -47.83 -36.65 27.62
CA SER A 856 -47.06 -37.86 27.37
C SER A 856 -47.15 -38.74 28.61
N SER A 857 -47.82 -39.88 28.48
CA SER A 857 -47.93 -40.91 29.49
C SER A 857 -46.54 -41.28 30.03
N SER A 858 -46.21 -40.85 31.25
CA SER A 858 -44.99 -41.29 31.92
C SER A 858 -45.17 -42.74 32.37
N ARG A 859 -44.86 -43.71 31.50
CA ARG A 859 -44.65 -45.09 31.91
C ARG A 859 -43.41 -45.15 32.80
N LYS A 860 -43.62 -45.22 34.12
CA LYS A 860 -42.58 -45.65 35.08
C LYS A 860 -42.30 -47.14 34.85
N SER A 861 -41.15 -47.48 34.28
CA SER A 861 -40.61 -48.84 34.30
C SER A 861 -39.93 -49.10 35.65
N LYS A 862 -40.62 -49.79 36.56
CA LYS A 862 -39.95 -50.53 37.64
C LYS A 862 -39.62 -51.92 37.11
N SER A 863 -38.34 -52.19 36.87
CA SER A 863 -37.84 -53.54 36.61
C SER A 863 -37.51 -54.22 37.94
N ALA A 864 -38.26 -55.26 38.30
CA ALA A 864 -37.83 -56.31 39.21
C ALA A 864 -37.85 -57.65 38.43
N PRO A 865 -36.86 -58.54 38.60
CA PRO A 865 -36.67 -59.68 37.70
C PRO A 865 -37.49 -60.88 38.15
N ARG A 866 -38.11 -61.59 37.21
CA ARG A 866 -38.45 -63.02 37.35
C ARG A 866 -38.66 -63.68 35.99
N THR A 867 -37.66 -64.49 35.64
CA THR A 867 -37.67 -65.86 35.11
C THR A 867 -38.81 -66.29 34.17
N LYS A 868 -38.38 -66.69 32.96
CA LYS A 868 -38.90 -67.70 31.99
C LYS A 868 -40.32 -68.21 32.18
N GLU A 869 -41.13 -68.17 31.11
CA GLU A 869 -41.54 -69.39 30.37
C GLU A 869 -42.50 -69.14 29.19
N TYR A 870 -42.29 -69.96 28.14
CA TYR A 870 -43.20 -70.49 27.10
C TYR A 870 -44.01 -69.58 26.13
N LEU A 871 -43.54 -69.66 24.86
CA LEU A 871 -44.24 -70.06 23.62
C LEU A 871 -45.45 -69.27 23.04
N THR A 872 -45.24 -68.85 21.78
CA THR A 872 -46.14 -68.89 20.60
C THR A 872 -47.49 -68.15 20.63
N ALA A 873 -47.67 -67.18 19.72
CA ALA A 873 -48.44 -67.40 18.49
C ALA A 873 -48.49 -66.16 17.57
N ARG A 874 -48.46 -66.48 16.28
CA ARG A 874 -48.73 -65.70 15.05
C ARG A 874 -49.80 -64.60 15.15
N GLY A 875 -49.63 -63.57 14.32
CA GLY A 875 -50.73 -62.74 13.79
C GLY A 875 -50.22 -61.58 12.93
N SER A 876 -50.31 -61.74 11.61
CA SER A 876 -49.83 -60.83 10.56
C SER A 876 -50.80 -59.68 10.23
N CYS A 877 -50.25 -58.71 9.48
CA CYS A 877 -50.90 -57.75 8.56
C CYS A 877 -51.64 -56.56 9.21
N ASN A 878 -51.49 -55.30 8.77
CA ASN A 878 -51.00 -54.71 7.52
C ASN A 878 -49.93 -53.64 7.75
#